data_AF-A0A7G1IU16-F1
#
_entry.id   AF-A0A7G1IU16-F1
#
_cell.length_a   1.000
_cell.length_b   1.000
_cell.length_c   1.000
_cell.angle_alpha   90.00
_cell.angle_beta   90.00
_cell.angle_gamma   90.00
#
_symmetry.space_group_name_H-M   'P 1'
#
loop_
_entity.id
_entity.type
_entity.pdbx_description
1 polymer ?
#
loop_
_entity_poly.entity_id
_entity_poly.type
_entity_poly.pdbx_seq_one_letter_code
_entity_poly.pdbx_strand_id
1 'polypeptide(L)'
;MKQFKFNERQRFSIRKFSIGAASVLLGSVFFAVSSVEDVQAAEQSQNVVSANENKQTPNPLISSNSSTTGVSTKEANTSVSDANVENKPEGDVVGSSKETQESVPVVSTISDSNERKLALSKLIEEIDGKFTNGKYASKTEDSVNKLKAALEEARSVLSNATTESELTQAHSKLVTATTQLKTKPTEKKEEPAVDTTNGKATVGIKATNTEKASDTNSIANSGSRDERHGKALDRSNLFRTDPATTDTDPSANQTYTAPAENADLATLADKLKTLPNYIENNKKVQDMDTLGNALNVDKGSVTEINEFGGWKAVGDSGKFAIARKTEAGVFPIETVNTVWNDRAKTYVTWVLEQSFNRDSDYMLFLSKVRTKANSNEEAFDNSEYKPTGEGLTIARGVKGFDGIQKTFKAYSKEHGSKVIVSFKTGYTGDIDGTKAKYKVEVIVNRNGQEEKLYDQTFTPEVSKTNTEMTVVKASDGNNRPQSFSSPGTPNPTKAELEAKIANNKPNGTGGTFTSKEIELPEGVTEYTVRISSADNLHLGMGYQSLYRHYALPVTGLDFNIDQDTSAIAKNLLQRVYDKLKETEERDIKGKTDETISAYKAQLERVKNLLDGDLKKTQDYKDIVTAVLDGQKALRTDKSKLTASNNKLLDLINENPDPRIGKTPSSITPYDSAKTEATNAQTEAQTILNQENPDPDVVAAAVSKLNEKLAELKAARAELVVAATEAQKPNYKMIQMR
;
A
#
# COMPACT_ATOMS: atom_id res chain seq x y z
N MET A 1 -20.22 -60.88 -52.30
CA MET A 1 -21.48 -61.43 -51.74
C MET A 1 -21.58 -60.94 -50.29
N LYS A 2 -22.74 -60.61 -49.70
CA LYS A 2 -24.16 -60.69 -50.13
C LYS A 2 -24.82 -59.28 -50.12
N GLN A 3 -26.04 -59.14 -50.66
CA GLN A 3 -26.88 -57.94 -50.51
C GLN A 3 -27.83 -58.06 -49.30
N PHE A 4 -28.33 -56.94 -48.78
CA PHE A 4 -29.76 -56.55 -48.57
C PHE A 4 -29.72 -55.06 -48.12
N LYS A 5 -30.38 -54.05 -48.72
CA LYS A 5 -31.78 -53.82 -49.16
C LYS A 5 -32.82 -53.83 -48.02
N PHE A 6 -33.79 -52.90 -47.93
CA PHE A 6 -33.98 -51.55 -48.49
C PHE A 6 -35.26 -50.93 -47.85
N ASN A 7 -35.41 -49.60 -47.80
CA ASN A 7 -36.65 -48.83 -47.51
C ASN A 7 -37.33 -48.98 -46.13
N GLU A 8 -37.77 -47.85 -45.56
CA GLU A 8 -39.19 -47.46 -45.72
C GLU A 8 -39.40 -45.93 -45.65
N ARG A 9 -40.60 -45.47 -46.05
CA ARG A 9 -40.99 -44.04 -46.13
C ARG A 9 -42.44 -43.87 -45.67
N GLN A 10 -42.73 -42.85 -44.86
CA GLN A 10 -43.98 -42.06 -44.88
C GLN A 10 -43.79 -40.82 -43.98
N ARG A 11 -43.84 -39.58 -44.50
CA ARG A 11 -44.99 -38.76 -44.96
C ARG A 11 -45.74 -38.06 -43.81
N PHE A 12 -45.49 -36.75 -43.67
CA PHE A 12 -46.26 -35.83 -42.82
C PHE A 12 -47.64 -35.50 -43.41
N SER A 13 -48.59 -35.09 -42.55
CA SER A 13 -49.82 -34.38 -42.94
C SER A 13 -50.19 -33.36 -41.86
N ILE A 14 -50.94 -32.30 -42.23
CA ILE A 14 -50.98 -31.02 -41.50
C ILE A 14 -52.43 -30.57 -41.20
N ARG A 15 -52.69 -30.13 -39.96
CA ARG A 15 -53.68 -29.10 -39.52
C ARG A 15 -53.73 -29.02 -37.98
N LYS A 16 -53.95 -27.88 -37.30
CA LYS A 16 -53.76 -26.44 -37.62
C LYS A 16 -53.85 -25.62 -36.29
N PHE A 17 -52.91 -24.69 -36.06
CA PHE A 17 -52.99 -23.41 -35.30
C PHE A 17 -54.04 -23.21 -34.17
N SER A 18 -53.62 -22.92 -32.91
CA SER A 18 -53.38 -21.55 -32.31
C SER A 18 -54.65 -20.99 -31.64
N ILE A 19 -54.67 -20.26 -30.51
CA ILE A 19 -53.81 -19.17 -29.94
C ILE A 19 -53.70 -19.32 -28.40
N GLY A 20 -52.65 -18.79 -27.72
CA GLY A 20 -52.57 -18.94 -26.25
C GLY A 20 -51.58 -18.15 -25.34
N ALA A 21 -50.68 -17.28 -25.86
CA ALA A 21 -49.84 -16.30 -25.11
C ALA A 21 -48.85 -16.77 -23.98
N ALA A 22 -47.63 -16.20 -23.98
CA ALA A 22 -46.59 -16.17 -22.92
C ALA A 22 -46.12 -17.54 -22.31
N SER A 23 -45.00 -18.17 -22.68
CA SER A 23 -43.59 -17.72 -22.92
C SER A 23 -42.83 -17.30 -21.66
N VAL A 24 -41.55 -17.61 -21.41
CA VAL A 24 -40.55 -18.63 -21.87
C VAL A 24 -39.42 -18.55 -20.82
N LEU A 25 -38.84 -19.57 -20.16
CA LEU A 25 -38.65 -21.03 -20.34
C LEU A 25 -37.38 -21.42 -21.15
N LEU A 26 -36.40 -21.98 -20.42
CA LEU A 26 -35.07 -22.55 -20.80
C LEU A 26 -34.84 -22.91 -22.28
N GLY A 27 -33.71 -22.46 -22.85
CA GLY A 27 -33.19 -22.87 -24.15
C GLY A 27 -31.73 -23.34 -24.08
N SER A 28 -31.49 -24.62 -24.39
CA SER A 28 -30.17 -25.26 -24.45
C SER A 28 -29.69 -25.44 -25.89
N VAL A 29 -28.37 -25.29 -26.15
CA VAL A 29 -27.72 -25.87 -27.34
C VAL A 29 -26.31 -26.36 -26.98
N PHE A 30 -26.01 -27.60 -27.35
CA PHE A 30 -24.66 -28.13 -27.57
C PHE A 30 -24.47 -28.29 -29.08
N PHE A 31 -23.26 -28.05 -29.60
CA PHE A 31 -22.81 -28.56 -30.90
C PHE A 31 -21.32 -28.90 -30.83
N ALA A 32 -20.88 -29.86 -31.63
CA ALA A 32 -19.53 -30.42 -31.60
C ALA A 32 -18.93 -30.55 -33.00
N VAL A 33 -17.60 -30.49 -33.08
CA VAL A 33 -16.77 -30.93 -34.22
C VAL A 33 -15.51 -31.60 -33.61
N SER A 34 -14.88 -32.53 -34.34
CA SER A 34 -13.90 -33.48 -33.78
C SER A 34 -12.58 -33.54 -34.56
N SER A 35 -11.46 -33.82 -33.87
CA SER A 35 -10.21 -34.41 -34.39
C SER A 35 -9.44 -33.57 -35.45
N VAL A 36 -8.20 -33.87 -35.91
CA VAL A 36 -7.43 -35.13 -36.02
C VAL A 36 -5.89 -34.87 -35.93
N GLU A 37 -5.14 -35.82 -35.33
CA GLU A 37 -3.70 -36.24 -35.46
C GLU A 37 -2.50 -35.24 -35.60
N ASP A 38 -1.55 -35.40 -34.67
CA ASP A 38 -0.10 -35.73 -34.81
C ASP A 38 0.81 -35.26 -35.97
N VAL A 39 2.08 -35.00 -35.63
CA VAL A 39 3.26 -35.73 -36.17
C VAL A 39 4.53 -35.43 -35.33
N GLN A 40 5.42 -36.43 -35.19
CA GLN A 40 6.73 -36.32 -34.53
C GLN A 40 7.86 -35.97 -35.53
N ALA A 41 8.91 -35.28 -35.08
CA ALA A 41 10.23 -35.28 -35.73
C ALA A 41 11.35 -35.03 -34.71
N ALA A 42 12.51 -35.69 -34.87
CA ALA A 42 13.67 -35.53 -34.00
C ALA A 42 14.97 -35.89 -34.72
N GLU A 43 16.04 -35.11 -34.51
CA GLU A 43 17.48 -35.37 -34.73
C GLU A 43 18.23 -34.18 -34.04
N GLN A 44 19.31 -34.35 -33.27
CA GLN A 44 20.72 -34.63 -33.65
C GLN A 44 21.28 -33.66 -34.73
N SER A 45 22.50 -33.10 -34.67
CA SER A 45 23.58 -33.00 -33.65
C SER A 45 24.48 -31.77 -34.03
N GLN A 46 25.64 -31.39 -33.46
CA GLN A 46 26.58 -32.05 -32.54
C GLN A 46 27.38 -31.04 -31.65
N ASN A 47 28.70 -30.90 -31.85
CA ASN A 47 29.65 -30.14 -30.99
C ASN A 47 30.92 -29.77 -31.80
N VAL A 48 31.47 -28.54 -31.70
CA VAL A 48 32.82 -28.14 -32.15
C VAL A 48 33.36 -26.96 -31.31
N VAL A 49 34.68 -26.93 -31.07
CA VAL A 49 35.43 -25.91 -30.32
C VAL A 49 36.45 -25.18 -31.21
N SER A 50 36.62 -23.85 -31.04
CA SER A 50 37.86 -23.07 -31.25
C SER A 50 37.69 -21.68 -30.61
N ALA A 51 38.60 -21.01 -29.87
CA ALA A 51 40.04 -21.09 -29.58
C ALA A 51 40.89 -19.98 -30.23
N ASN A 52 41.51 -19.14 -29.38
CA ASN A 52 42.59 -18.17 -29.64
C ASN A 52 42.29 -16.99 -30.61
N GLU A 53 42.94 -15.81 -30.54
CA GLU A 53 44.07 -15.36 -29.70
C GLU A 53 44.16 -13.83 -29.56
N ASN A 54 44.93 -13.32 -28.57
CA ASN A 54 45.83 -12.13 -28.59
C ASN A 54 45.28 -10.74 -29.09
N LYS A 55 45.65 -9.55 -28.55
CA LYS A 55 46.76 -9.14 -27.66
C LYS A 55 46.62 -7.66 -27.22
N GLN A 56 47.39 -7.28 -26.19
CA GLN A 56 47.98 -5.95 -25.93
C GLN A 56 47.12 -4.68 -25.73
N THR A 57 47.23 -4.17 -24.50
CA THR A 57 47.20 -2.73 -24.15
C THR A 57 48.29 -1.93 -24.89
N PRO A 58 48.17 -0.60 -24.95
CA PRO A 58 48.87 0.21 -23.95
C PRO A 58 48.08 1.41 -23.39
N ASN A 59 48.20 1.62 -22.09
CA ASN A 59 47.97 2.91 -21.42
C ASN A 59 49.31 3.67 -21.35
N PRO A 60 49.34 5.01 -21.37
CA PRO A 60 50.33 5.69 -20.51
C PRO A 60 49.95 7.10 -19.97
N LEU A 61 50.51 7.44 -18.78
CA LEU A 61 50.80 8.80 -18.25
C LEU A 61 49.57 9.66 -17.80
N ILE A 62 49.57 10.49 -16.74
CA ILE A 62 50.45 10.80 -15.58
C ILE A 62 49.55 11.59 -14.56
N SER A 63 49.78 11.91 -13.25
CA SER A 63 50.91 11.95 -12.31
C SER A 63 50.38 11.81 -10.85
N SER A 64 51.10 11.21 -9.89
CA SER A 64 51.95 11.82 -8.82
C SER A 64 51.25 12.80 -7.83
N ASN A 65 51.53 12.82 -6.51
CA ASN A 65 52.85 12.61 -5.89
C ASN A 65 52.81 12.26 -4.38
N SER A 66 53.74 11.40 -3.92
CA SER A 66 54.39 11.35 -2.57
C SER A 66 53.54 11.17 -1.27
N SER A 67 54.02 10.59 -0.14
CA SER A 67 55.36 10.11 0.27
C SER A 67 55.29 8.88 1.24
N THR A 68 56.32 8.02 1.15
CA THR A 68 57.01 7.20 2.20
C THR A 68 56.62 7.39 3.69
N THR A 69 56.61 6.40 4.61
CA THR A 69 57.44 5.18 4.84
C THR A 69 56.65 4.08 5.61
N GLY A 70 57.04 2.80 5.76
CA GLY A 70 58.11 2.00 5.13
C GLY A 70 58.53 0.74 5.93
N VAL A 71 58.77 -0.41 5.24
CA VAL A 71 59.53 -1.63 5.68
C VAL A 71 58.87 -2.48 6.81
N SER A 72 58.32 -3.69 6.60
CA SER A 72 58.93 -5.03 6.29
C SER A 72 59.73 -5.64 7.47
N THR A 73 59.83 -6.96 7.73
CA THR A 73 59.84 -8.16 6.85
C THR A 73 59.30 -9.47 7.49
N LYS A 74 58.55 -10.26 6.71
CA LYS A 74 58.82 -11.65 6.24
C LYS A 74 59.47 -12.75 7.14
N GLU A 75 59.09 -14.02 6.84
CA GLU A 75 59.74 -15.33 7.15
C GLU A 75 59.67 -15.85 8.62
N ALA A 76 59.81 -17.16 8.95
CA ALA A 76 59.46 -18.45 8.28
C ALA A 76 59.66 -19.66 9.23
N ASN A 77 59.09 -20.84 8.89
CA ASN A 77 59.53 -22.22 9.23
C ASN A 77 59.45 -22.81 10.68
N THR A 78 58.64 -23.89 10.80
CA THR A 78 59.05 -25.27 11.23
C THR A 78 59.08 -25.71 12.72
N SER A 79 58.78 -27.01 12.92
CA SER A 79 58.87 -27.88 14.12
C SER A 79 57.91 -27.59 15.29
N VAL A 80 57.12 -28.52 15.87
CA VAL A 80 57.13 -29.99 16.11
C VAL A 80 57.67 -30.41 17.50
N SER A 81 56.75 -30.84 18.37
CA SER A 81 56.84 -31.83 19.46
C SER A 81 55.51 -31.77 20.26
N ASP A 82 54.67 -32.80 20.25
CA ASP A 82 54.58 -33.90 21.25
C ASP A 82 53.82 -33.51 22.55
N ALA A 83 53.05 -34.38 23.21
CA ALA A 83 52.36 -35.62 22.80
C ALA A 83 51.40 -36.03 23.95
N ASN A 84 50.31 -36.76 23.67
CA ASN A 84 49.99 -37.93 24.51
C ASN A 84 49.09 -38.97 23.81
N VAL A 85 49.14 -40.19 24.34
CA VAL A 85 48.50 -41.44 23.91
C VAL A 85 47.55 -41.87 25.07
N GLU A 86 46.65 -42.87 25.04
CA GLU A 86 46.43 -44.04 24.17
C GLU A 86 45.02 -44.62 24.39
N ASN A 87 44.39 -45.23 23.37
CA ASN A 87 43.94 -46.66 23.38
C ASN A 87 43.02 -47.07 22.21
N LYS A 88 43.27 -48.28 21.69
CA LYS A 88 42.49 -49.06 20.71
C LYS A 88 42.80 -50.54 20.98
N PRO A 89 41.79 -51.43 21.08
CA PRO A 89 41.67 -52.52 20.09
C PRO A 89 40.23 -52.56 19.51
N GLU A 90 39.99 -52.66 18.20
CA GLU A 90 40.21 -53.78 17.26
C GLU A 90 39.11 -54.86 17.25
N GLY A 91 38.67 -55.18 16.03
CA GLY A 91 37.46 -55.97 15.73
C GLY A 91 37.02 -55.73 14.28
N ASP A 92 37.74 -56.31 13.33
CA ASP A 92 37.59 -56.10 11.88
C ASP A 92 36.67 -57.14 11.22
N VAL A 93 35.65 -56.72 10.47
CA VAL A 93 34.88 -57.54 9.50
C VAL A 93 34.33 -56.67 8.36
N VAL A 94 34.54 -57.12 7.11
CA VAL A 94 34.01 -56.53 5.86
C VAL A 94 32.51 -56.82 5.66
N GLY A 95 31.71 -55.84 5.19
CA GLY A 95 30.26 -56.06 4.99
C GLY A 95 29.50 -55.04 4.12
N SER A 96 29.66 -55.11 2.80
CA SER A 96 28.67 -54.73 1.74
C SER A 96 27.78 -53.49 1.94
N SER A 97 28.15 -52.36 1.32
CA SER A 97 27.23 -51.23 1.08
C SER A 97 25.99 -51.67 0.28
N LYS A 98 24.78 -51.39 0.77
CA LYS A 98 23.56 -51.49 -0.03
C LYS A 98 22.50 -50.49 0.46
N GLU A 99 22.43 -49.35 -0.22
CA GLU A 99 21.36 -48.39 0.01
C GLU A 99 19.99 -49.02 -0.22
N THR A 100 19.03 -48.72 0.67
CA THR A 100 17.63 -49.08 0.50
C THR A 100 16.83 -47.80 0.67
N GLN A 101 16.24 -47.30 -0.42
CA GLN A 101 15.37 -46.13 -0.39
C GLN A 101 14.01 -46.54 0.19
N GLU A 102 13.60 -45.91 1.29
CA GLU A 102 12.22 -46.03 1.77
C GLU A 102 11.29 -45.16 0.90
N SER A 103 10.38 -45.81 0.17
CA SER A 103 9.43 -45.14 -0.71
C SER A 103 8.27 -44.55 0.10
N VAL A 104 8.27 -43.24 0.31
CA VAL A 104 7.11 -42.50 0.85
C VAL A 104 5.93 -42.62 -0.15
N PRO A 105 4.72 -43.00 0.28
CA PRO A 105 3.58 -43.11 -0.62
C PRO A 105 3.11 -41.72 -1.07
N VAL A 106 3.22 -41.44 -2.37
CA VAL A 106 2.66 -40.22 -2.97
C VAL A 106 1.14 -40.35 -3.03
N VAL A 107 0.45 -39.73 -2.07
CA VAL A 107 -1.01 -39.62 -2.06
C VAL A 107 -1.42 -38.56 -3.08
N SER A 108 -1.83 -38.99 -4.27
CA SER A 108 -2.34 -38.11 -5.33
C SER A 108 -3.71 -37.54 -4.96
N THR A 109 -3.84 -36.21 -4.94
CA THR A 109 -5.14 -35.53 -4.85
C THR A 109 -5.95 -35.72 -6.13
N ILE A 110 -7.28 -35.51 -6.04
CA ILE A 110 -8.17 -35.66 -7.18
C ILE A 110 -7.93 -34.57 -8.24
N SER A 111 -7.84 -35.00 -9.50
CA SER A 111 -7.64 -34.13 -10.67
C SER A 111 -8.73 -33.05 -10.80
N ASP A 112 -8.33 -31.86 -11.22
CA ASP A 112 -9.21 -30.69 -11.42
C ASP A 112 -10.27 -30.87 -12.52
N SER A 113 -10.12 -31.90 -13.36
CA SER A 113 -11.14 -32.32 -14.32
C SER A 113 -12.31 -33.11 -13.72
N ASN A 114 -12.23 -33.52 -12.45
CA ASN A 114 -13.27 -34.34 -11.81
C ASN A 114 -14.59 -33.58 -11.63
N GLU A 115 -15.70 -34.18 -12.09
CA GLU A 115 -17.03 -33.55 -12.07
C GLU A 115 -17.48 -33.09 -10.67
N ARG A 116 -17.12 -33.82 -9.60
CA ARG A 116 -17.49 -33.44 -8.22
C ARG A 116 -16.63 -32.30 -7.68
N LYS A 117 -15.35 -32.25 -8.06
CA LYS A 117 -14.45 -31.14 -7.71
C LYS A 117 -14.92 -29.85 -8.40
N LEU A 118 -15.29 -29.93 -9.68
CA LEU A 118 -15.90 -28.85 -10.45
C LEU A 118 -17.28 -28.43 -9.90
N ALA A 119 -18.11 -29.36 -9.45
CA ALA A 119 -19.39 -29.05 -8.81
C ALA A 119 -19.22 -28.33 -7.45
N LEU A 120 -18.24 -28.77 -6.65
CA LEU A 120 -17.91 -28.14 -5.37
C LEU A 120 -17.36 -26.72 -5.55
N SER A 121 -16.48 -26.48 -6.53
CA SER A 121 -15.98 -25.14 -6.88
C SER A 121 -17.14 -24.20 -7.23
N LYS A 122 -18.01 -24.61 -8.16
CA LYS A 122 -19.18 -23.82 -8.59
C LYS A 122 -20.14 -23.50 -7.44
N LEU A 123 -20.32 -24.42 -6.48
CA LEU A 123 -21.15 -24.18 -5.30
C LEU A 123 -20.50 -23.15 -4.35
N ILE A 124 -19.18 -23.21 -4.17
CA ILE A 124 -18.43 -22.22 -3.38
C ILE A 124 -18.53 -20.85 -4.05
N GLU A 125 -18.25 -20.75 -5.35
CA GLU A 125 -18.39 -19.53 -6.17
C GLU A 125 -19.81 -18.94 -6.09
N GLU A 126 -20.86 -19.76 -6.19
CA GLU A 126 -22.24 -19.29 -6.11
C GLU A 126 -22.62 -18.78 -4.71
N ILE A 127 -21.96 -19.27 -3.64
CA ILE A 127 -22.21 -18.82 -2.25
C ILE A 127 -21.37 -17.58 -1.92
N ASP A 128 -20.09 -17.55 -2.31
CA ASP A 128 -19.24 -16.35 -2.25
C ASP A 128 -19.90 -15.19 -3.02
N GLY A 129 -20.44 -15.45 -4.20
CA GLY A 129 -21.23 -14.49 -4.98
C GLY A 129 -22.51 -14.01 -4.30
N LYS A 130 -23.10 -14.78 -3.38
CA LYS A 130 -24.25 -14.34 -2.55
C LYS A 130 -23.81 -13.56 -1.32
N PHE A 131 -22.61 -13.80 -0.81
CA PHE A 131 -21.99 -13.00 0.25
C PHE A 131 -21.61 -11.60 -0.25
N THR A 132 -20.87 -11.50 -1.37
CA THR A 132 -20.43 -10.22 -1.95
C THR A 132 -21.61 -9.34 -2.36
N ASN A 133 -22.64 -9.92 -2.97
CA ASN A 133 -23.88 -9.20 -3.33
C ASN A 133 -24.83 -8.98 -2.13
N GLY A 134 -24.38 -9.17 -0.88
CA GLY A 134 -25.14 -8.84 0.34
C GLY A 134 -26.44 -9.64 0.55
N LYS A 135 -26.67 -10.71 -0.22
CA LYS A 135 -27.95 -11.46 -0.29
C LYS A 135 -28.33 -12.12 1.05
N TYR A 136 -27.37 -12.24 1.97
CA TYR A 136 -27.55 -12.79 3.31
C TYR A 136 -27.66 -11.72 4.42
N ALA A 137 -27.67 -10.42 4.13
CA ALA A 137 -27.77 -9.35 5.14
C ALA A 137 -29.07 -9.40 5.99
N SER A 138 -30.13 -9.99 5.44
CA SER A 138 -31.42 -10.24 6.10
C SER A 138 -31.46 -11.53 6.94
N LYS A 139 -30.36 -12.28 7.02
CA LYS A 139 -30.25 -13.55 7.77
C LYS A 139 -29.68 -13.34 9.18
N THR A 140 -29.96 -14.26 10.10
CA THR A 140 -29.42 -14.20 11.47
C THR A 140 -27.94 -14.55 11.48
N GLU A 141 -27.18 -13.87 12.32
CA GLU A 141 -25.72 -13.97 12.39
C GLU A 141 -25.24 -15.42 12.66
N ASP A 142 -25.83 -16.12 13.62
CA ASP A 142 -25.58 -17.54 13.88
C ASP A 142 -25.66 -18.42 12.61
N SER A 143 -26.65 -18.17 11.76
CA SER A 143 -26.88 -18.99 10.56
C SER A 143 -25.89 -18.63 9.44
N VAL A 144 -25.48 -17.36 9.38
CA VAL A 144 -24.48 -16.87 8.44
C VAL A 144 -23.07 -17.34 8.82
N ASN A 145 -22.73 -17.31 10.11
CA ASN A 145 -21.42 -17.77 10.60
C ASN A 145 -21.27 -19.30 10.49
N LYS A 146 -22.35 -20.06 10.65
CA LYS A 146 -22.37 -21.51 10.33
C LYS A 146 -22.17 -21.79 8.83
N LEU A 147 -22.73 -20.96 7.94
CA LEU A 147 -22.47 -21.08 6.51
C LEU A 147 -21.01 -20.76 6.14
N LYS A 148 -20.41 -19.72 6.74
CA LYS A 148 -18.97 -19.42 6.56
C LYS A 148 -18.09 -20.60 6.98
N ALA A 149 -18.35 -21.21 8.15
CA ALA A 149 -17.57 -22.34 8.64
C ALA A 149 -17.65 -23.56 7.70
N ALA A 150 -18.86 -23.89 7.20
CA ALA A 150 -19.05 -24.97 6.23
C ALA A 150 -18.41 -24.67 4.85
N LEU A 151 -18.26 -23.39 4.50
CA LEU A 151 -17.64 -22.96 3.25
C LEU A 151 -16.10 -23.07 3.32
N GLU A 152 -15.48 -22.70 4.44
CA GLU A 152 -14.03 -22.92 4.64
C GLU A 152 -13.67 -24.41 4.77
N GLU A 153 -14.53 -25.23 5.41
CA GLU A 153 -14.40 -26.69 5.35
C GLU A 153 -14.45 -27.20 3.91
N ALA A 154 -15.37 -26.67 3.09
CA ALA A 154 -15.48 -27.02 1.68
C ALA A 154 -14.28 -26.56 0.83
N ARG A 155 -13.69 -25.37 1.09
CA ARG A 155 -12.43 -24.95 0.44
C ARG A 155 -11.28 -25.91 0.78
N SER A 156 -11.13 -26.28 2.06
CA SER A 156 -10.08 -27.21 2.49
C SER A 156 -10.20 -28.58 1.82
N VAL A 157 -11.43 -29.11 1.71
CA VAL A 157 -11.67 -30.36 0.99
C VAL A 157 -11.47 -30.21 -0.54
N LEU A 158 -11.84 -29.07 -1.13
CA LEU A 158 -11.61 -28.81 -2.56
C LEU A 158 -10.12 -28.91 -2.93
N SER A 159 -9.22 -28.38 -2.10
CA SER A 159 -7.77 -28.44 -2.33
C SER A 159 -7.17 -29.82 -2.04
N ASN A 160 -7.63 -30.50 -0.99
CA ASN A 160 -6.92 -31.65 -0.40
C ASN A 160 -7.58 -33.02 -0.61
N ALA A 161 -8.78 -33.10 -1.20
CA ALA A 161 -9.51 -34.38 -1.33
C ALA A 161 -8.73 -35.45 -2.11
N THR A 162 -8.79 -36.67 -1.57
CA THR A 162 -8.18 -37.88 -2.13
C THR A 162 -9.24 -38.86 -2.68
N THR A 163 -10.50 -38.70 -2.26
CA THR A 163 -11.64 -39.53 -2.62
C THR A 163 -12.86 -38.70 -3.03
N GLU A 164 -13.67 -39.20 -3.98
CA GLU A 164 -14.93 -38.54 -4.35
C GLU A 164 -15.95 -38.47 -3.20
N SER A 165 -15.78 -39.33 -2.19
CA SER A 165 -16.60 -39.35 -0.98
C SER A 165 -16.43 -38.05 -0.17
N GLU A 166 -15.20 -37.57 -0.03
CA GLU A 166 -14.89 -36.31 0.66
C GLU A 166 -15.50 -35.12 -0.07
N LEU A 167 -15.31 -35.02 -1.40
CA LEU A 167 -15.92 -33.98 -2.24
C LEU A 167 -17.45 -34.00 -2.17
N THR A 168 -18.06 -35.18 -2.22
CA THR A 168 -19.51 -35.36 -2.10
C THR A 168 -20.01 -34.96 -0.71
N GLN A 169 -19.28 -35.31 0.34
CA GLN A 169 -19.63 -34.96 1.72
C GLN A 169 -19.54 -33.44 1.93
N ALA A 170 -18.45 -32.80 1.50
CA ALA A 170 -18.29 -31.34 1.57
C ALA A 170 -19.40 -30.59 0.80
N HIS A 171 -19.72 -31.03 -0.42
CA HIS A 171 -20.83 -30.49 -1.20
C HIS A 171 -22.17 -30.64 -0.44
N SER A 172 -22.44 -31.81 0.15
CA SER A 172 -23.67 -32.05 0.93
C SER A 172 -23.74 -31.19 2.20
N LYS A 173 -22.61 -30.99 2.89
CA LYS A 173 -22.49 -30.10 4.07
C LYS A 173 -22.76 -28.65 3.69
N LEU A 174 -22.17 -28.16 2.60
CA LEU A 174 -22.30 -26.78 2.14
C LEU A 174 -23.72 -26.45 1.64
N VAL A 175 -24.36 -27.36 0.90
CA VAL A 175 -25.80 -27.27 0.58
C VAL A 175 -26.64 -27.24 1.87
N THR A 176 -26.36 -28.13 2.83
CA THR A 176 -27.10 -28.21 4.10
C THR A 176 -26.94 -26.95 4.96
N ALA A 177 -25.76 -26.35 5.01
CA ALA A 177 -25.55 -25.08 5.69
C ALA A 177 -26.32 -23.93 5.02
N THR A 178 -26.40 -23.95 3.69
CA THR A 178 -27.14 -22.94 2.90
C THR A 178 -28.64 -23.00 3.15
N THR A 179 -29.22 -24.19 3.37
CA THR A 179 -30.67 -24.32 3.70
C THR A 179 -31.01 -23.92 5.14
N GLN A 180 -30.04 -23.90 6.06
CA GLN A 180 -30.25 -23.52 7.47
C GLN A 180 -30.27 -21.99 7.74
N LEU A 181 -30.19 -21.16 6.69
CA LEU A 181 -30.19 -19.70 6.79
C LEU A 181 -31.53 -19.11 7.27
N LYS A 182 -31.65 -18.86 8.58
CA LYS A 182 -32.80 -18.20 9.22
C LYS A 182 -32.83 -16.70 8.90
N THR A 183 -34.00 -16.13 8.64
CA THR A 183 -34.16 -14.66 8.51
C THR A 183 -34.18 -13.99 9.87
N LYS A 184 -33.68 -12.74 9.95
CA LYS A 184 -33.87 -11.86 11.10
C LYS A 184 -35.38 -11.68 11.37
N PRO A 185 -35.84 -11.62 12.63
CA PRO A 185 -37.22 -11.26 12.95
C PRO A 185 -37.55 -9.88 12.38
N THR A 186 -38.69 -9.76 11.71
CA THR A 186 -39.22 -8.45 11.31
C THR A 186 -39.91 -7.83 12.51
N GLU A 187 -39.51 -6.62 12.93
CA GLU A 187 -40.25 -5.86 13.93
C GLU A 187 -41.63 -5.48 13.38
N LYS A 188 -42.64 -6.28 13.71
CA LYS A 188 -44.03 -5.83 13.65
C LYS A 188 -44.24 -4.82 14.77
N LYS A 189 -44.49 -3.58 14.39
CA LYS A 189 -45.06 -2.56 15.28
C LYS A 189 -46.52 -2.91 15.54
N GLU A 190 -46.77 -3.75 16.55
CA GLU A 190 -48.14 -4.01 17.02
C GLU A 190 -48.65 -2.82 17.85
N GLU A 191 -49.91 -2.48 17.66
CA GLU A 191 -50.62 -1.48 18.48
C GLU A 191 -51.03 -2.11 19.81
N PRO A 192 -50.94 -1.40 20.95
CA PRO A 192 -51.24 -1.98 22.25
C PRO A 192 -52.73 -2.32 22.36
N ALA A 193 -53.03 -3.60 22.56
CA ALA A 193 -54.38 -4.07 22.88
C ALA A 193 -54.86 -3.47 24.23
N VAL A 194 -56.17 -3.21 24.32
CA VAL A 194 -56.78 -2.62 25.53
C VAL A 194 -56.99 -3.70 26.59
N ASP A 195 -56.22 -3.66 27.68
CA ASP A 195 -56.48 -4.44 28.90
C ASP A 195 -57.58 -3.76 29.73
N THR A 196 -58.64 -4.50 30.05
CA THR A 196 -59.78 -4.06 30.85
C THR A 196 -59.82 -4.77 32.21
N THR A 197 -58.95 -4.36 33.15
CA THR A 197 -58.98 -4.88 34.52
C THR A 197 -59.16 -3.79 35.58
N ASN A 198 -60.19 -3.91 36.43
CA ASN A 198 -60.49 -2.96 37.52
C ASN A 198 -59.55 -3.14 38.73
N GLY A 199 -58.84 -2.08 39.15
CA GLY A 199 -57.67 -2.20 40.05
C GLY A 199 -57.64 -1.41 41.37
N LYS A 200 -58.66 -0.59 41.69
CA LYS A 200 -58.80 0.22 42.94
C LYS A 200 -57.77 1.36 43.12
N ALA A 201 -58.17 2.42 43.83
CA ALA A 201 -57.42 3.68 43.92
C ALA A 201 -56.41 3.75 45.09
N THR A 202 -55.30 4.44 44.87
CA THR A 202 -54.42 5.00 45.92
C THR A 202 -54.10 6.46 45.55
N VAL A 203 -54.04 7.37 46.53
CA VAL A 203 -53.99 8.82 46.30
C VAL A 203 -52.55 9.35 46.40
N GLY A 204 -52.07 10.12 45.42
CA GLY A 204 -50.72 10.69 45.44
C GLY A 204 -50.44 11.79 44.42
N ILE A 205 -50.54 13.05 44.88
CA ILE A 205 -49.91 14.28 44.33
C ILE A 205 -50.17 14.62 42.84
N LYS A 206 -50.94 15.70 42.62
CA LYS A 206 -51.14 16.34 41.30
C LYS A 206 -49.89 17.14 40.89
N ALA A 207 -49.25 16.77 39.79
CA ALA A 207 -48.19 17.58 39.16
C ALA A 207 -48.80 18.76 38.37
N THR A 208 -48.22 19.96 38.49
CA THR A 208 -48.84 21.22 38.06
C THR A 208 -48.67 21.59 36.57
N ASN A 209 -48.21 20.66 35.73
CA ASN A 209 -47.65 20.96 34.40
C ASN A 209 -48.51 20.48 33.20
N THR A 210 -49.82 20.33 33.38
CA THR A 210 -50.73 19.75 32.36
C THR A 210 -51.90 20.66 31.97
N GLU A 211 -51.74 21.98 32.07
CA GLU A 211 -52.63 22.92 31.40
C GLU A 211 -52.10 23.22 29.99
N LYS A 212 -52.95 22.97 28.99
CA LYS A 212 -52.67 23.25 27.59
C LYS A 212 -52.95 24.72 27.33
N ALA A 213 -51.92 25.49 27.03
CA ALA A 213 -52.10 26.85 26.51
C ALA A 213 -52.92 26.79 25.21
N SER A 214 -53.96 27.62 25.13
CA SER A 214 -54.57 27.99 23.86
C SER A 214 -53.55 28.73 22.98
N ASP A 215 -53.86 28.80 21.68
CA ASP A 215 -53.18 29.68 20.72
C ASP A 215 -51.70 29.35 20.41
N THR A 216 -51.46 28.34 19.57
CA THR A 216 -50.55 28.42 18.39
C THR A 216 -50.53 27.13 17.57
N ASN A 217 -50.72 27.24 16.24
CA ASN A 217 -50.69 26.11 15.31
C ASN A 217 -49.32 25.95 14.62
N SER A 218 -48.24 25.85 15.40
CA SER A 218 -46.87 25.71 14.86
C SER A 218 -46.08 24.62 15.58
N ILE A 219 -45.41 23.75 14.80
CA ILE A 219 -44.48 22.72 15.32
C ILE A 219 -43.15 23.40 15.65
N ALA A 220 -43.14 24.16 16.75
CA ALA A 220 -42.05 25.07 17.13
C ALA A 220 -41.50 24.79 18.54
N ASN A 221 -41.63 23.57 19.08
CA ASN A 221 -41.01 23.21 20.36
C ASN A 221 -40.67 21.71 20.53
N SER A 222 -40.21 21.04 19.47
CA SER A 222 -39.63 19.70 19.57
C SER A 222 -38.15 19.76 20.01
N GLY A 223 -37.87 20.32 21.20
CA GLY A 223 -36.50 20.34 21.73
C GLY A 223 -36.24 21.25 22.94
N SER A 224 -36.90 22.40 23.08
CA SER A 224 -36.50 23.46 24.04
C SER A 224 -36.74 23.14 25.53
N ARG A 225 -37.13 21.91 25.86
CA ARG A 225 -37.29 21.40 27.23
C ARG A 225 -36.41 20.17 27.53
N ASP A 226 -35.57 19.75 26.60
CA ASP A 226 -34.53 18.74 26.85
C ASP A 226 -33.20 19.47 27.12
N GLU A 227 -32.61 19.29 28.31
CA GLU A 227 -31.37 19.95 28.71
C GLU A 227 -30.15 19.58 27.84
N ARG A 228 -30.28 18.59 26.96
CA ARG A 228 -29.26 18.15 26.00
C ARG A 228 -29.41 18.83 24.63
N HIS A 229 -30.55 19.46 24.35
CA HIS A 229 -30.83 20.06 23.04
C HIS A 229 -29.93 21.27 22.80
N GLY A 230 -29.04 21.18 21.81
CA GLY A 230 -28.05 22.21 21.49
C GLY A 230 -26.75 22.13 22.31
N LYS A 231 -26.61 21.19 23.24
CA LYS A 231 -25.30 20.84 23.81
C LYS A 231 -24.54 19.94 22.84
N ALA A 232 -23.22 20.07 22.80
CA ALA A 232 -22.38 19.14 22.05
C ALA A 232 -22.52 17.73 22.63
N LEU A 233 -22.58 16.72 21.75
CA LEU A 233 -22.49 15.32 22.16
C LEU A 233 -21.17 15.09 22.90
N ASP A 234 -21.26 14.54 24.11
CA ASP A 234 -20.09 14.09 24.86
C ASP A 234 -19.43 12.92 24.11
N ARG A 235 -18.26 13.19 23.53
CA ARG A 235 -17.47 12.21 22.77
C ARG A 235 -16.60 11.31 23.66
N SER A 236 -16.52 11.58 24.97
CA SER A 236 -15.78 10.75 25.92
C SER A 236 -16.58 9.52 26.37
N ASN A 237 -17.92 9.62 26.40
CA ASN A 237 -18.81 8.49 26.70
C ASN A 237 -19.23 7.73 25.42
N LEU A 238 -18.37 6.81 24.96
CA LEU A 238 -18.74 5.85 23.91
C LEU A 238 -19.89 4.95 24.41
N PHE A 239 -20.99 4.91 23.65
CA PHE A 239 -22.12 4.03 23.94
C PHE A 239 -21.75 2.56 23.73
N ARG A 240 -21.69 1.81 24.84
CA ARG A 240 -21.54 0.34 24.95
C ARG A 240 -20.19 -0.23 24.51
N THR A 241 -19.49 -0.82 25.47
CA THR A 241 -18.30 -1.65 25.27
C THR A 241 -18.69 -3.09 24.93
N ASP A 242 -18.80 -3.40 23.64
CA ASP A 242 -18.59 -4.77 23.16
C ASP A 242 -17.08 -5.04 23.01
N PRO A 243 -16.59 -6.28 23.19
CA PRO A 243 -15.16 -6.62 23.22
C PRO A 243 -14.47 -6.60 21.84
N ALA A 244 -15.02 -5.84 20.88
CA ALA A 244 -14.53 -5.72 19.51
C ALA A 244 -14.59 -4.26 19.04
N THR A 245 -13.97 -3.34 19.80
CA THR A 245 -13.77 -1.95 19.34
C THR A 245 -12.80 -1.94 18.15
N THR A 246 -13.32 -2.00 16.93
CA THR A 246 -12.57 -1.58 15.74
C THR A 246 -12.09 -0.15 15.98
N ASP A 247 -10.77 0.08 15.96
CA ASP A 247 -10.25 1.44 16.12
C ASP A 247 -10.82 2.31 15.00
N THR A 248 -11.49 3.39 15.38
CA THR A 248 -12.15 4.31 14.44
C THR A 248 -11.22 5.41 13.94
N ASP A 249 -9.94 5.42 14.35
CA ASP A 249 -8.90 6.28 13.81
C ASP A 249 -8.75 6.06 12.28
N PRO A 250 -9.13 7.04 11.43
CA PRO A 250 -9.05 6.88 9.99
C PRO A 250 -7.61 6.86 9.47
N SER A 251 -6.65 7.41 10.23
CA SER A 251 -5.23 7.38 9.85
C SER A 251 -4.61 6.01 10.11
N ALA A 252 -5.01 5.32 11.18
CA ALA A 252 -4.50 3.98 11.49
C ALA A 252 -5.07 2.87 10.59
N ASN A 253 -6.20 3.12 9.93
CA ASN A 253 -6.93 2.14 9.11
C ASN A 253 -6.83 2.40 7.59
N GLN A 254 -5.82 3.12 7.13
CA GLN A 254 -5.62 3.41 5.71
C GLN A 254 -5.26 2.14 4.93
N THR A 255 -5.99 1.86 3.85
CA THR A 255 -5.72 0.74 2.93
C THR A 255 -5.77 1.19 1.48
N TYR A 256 -4.97 0.55 0.64
CA TYR A 256 -4.96 0.73 -0.80
C TYR A 256 -6.16 0.01 -1.42
N THR A 257 -6.74 0.61 -2.46
CA THR A 257 -7.75 -0.03 -3.32
C THR A 257 -7.19 -0.06 -4.74
N ALA A 258 -6.85 -1.26 -5.21
CA ALA A 258 -6.30 -1.46 -6.54
C ALA A 258 -7.29 -1.03 -7.64
N PRO A 259 -6.84 -0.38 -8.74
CA PRO A 259 -7.65 -0.22 -9.94
C PRO A 259 -8.00 -1.58 -10.52
N ALA A 260 -9.26 -1.77 -10.93
CA ALA A 260 -9.75 -2.98 -11.60
C ALA A 260 -8.78 -3.46 -12.70
N GLU A 261 -8.63 -4.77 -12.88
CA GLU A 261 -7.59 -5.37 -13.75
C GLU A 261 -7.56 -4.76 -15.16
N ASN A 262 -8.75 -4.53 -15.73
CA ASN A 262 -8.98 -3.96 -17.05
C ASN A 262 -9.01 -2.42 -17.10
N ALA A 263 -8.53 -1.72 -16.07
CA ALA A 263 -8.45 -0.25 -16.05
C ALA A 263 -7.64 0.30 -17.23
N ASP A 264 -8.07 1.46 -17.75
CA ASP A 264 -7.41 2.09 -18.89
C ASP A 264 -6.12 2.83 -18.53
N LEU A 265 -5.36 3.19 -19.57
CA LEU A 265 -4.08 3.89 -19.47
C LEU A 265 -4.18 5.20 -18.68
N ALA A 266 -5.29 5.95 -18.83
CA ALA A 266 -5.49 7.22 -18.16
C ALA A 266 -5.74 7.02 -16.65
N THR A 267 -6.58 6.06 -16.30
CA THR A 267 -6.91 5.67 -14.93
C THR A 267 -5.69 5.17 -14.18
N LEU A 268 -4.89 4.29 -14.81
CA LEU A 268 -3.66 3.75 -14.22
C LEU A 268 -2.61 4.85 -14.00
N ALA A 269 -2.42 5.73 -14.99
CA ALA A 269 -1.48 6.84 -14.90
C ALA A 269 -1.90 7.89 -13.85
N ASP A 270 -3.19 8.24 -13.76
CA ASP A 270 -3.71 9.14 -12.73
C ASP A 270 -3.54 8.54 -11.34
N LYS A 271 -3.85 7.25 -11.16
CA LYS A 271 -3.66 6.53 -9.90
C LYS A 271 -2.21 6.51 -9.45
N LEU A 272 -1.25 6.35 -10.37
CA LEU A 272 0.18 6.45 -10.05
C LEU A 272 0.59 7.88 -9.65
N LYS A 273 0.12 8.89 -10.37
CA LYS A 273 0.43 10.31 -10.10
C LYS A 273 -0.15 10.80 -8.77
N THR A 274 -1.35 10.34 -8.43
CA THR A 274 -2.08 10.74 -7.21
C THR A 274 -1.74 9.90 -5.96
N LEU A 275 -1.14 8.72 -6.11
CA LEU A 275 -0.65 7.88 -5.01
C LEU A 275 0.26 8.69 -4.05
N PRO A 276 -0.01 8.77 -2.73
CA PRO A 276 0.90 9.45 -1.81
C PRO A 276 2.30 8.83 -1.82
N ASN A 277 3.36 9.61 -1.59
CA ASN A 277 4.73 9.07 -1.56
C ASN A 277 5.02 8.19 -0.33
N TYR A 278 4.24 8.41 0.73
CA TYR A 278 4.15 7.61 1.96
C TYR A 278 2.76 7.84 2.57
N ILE A 279 2.35 6.97 3.48
CA ILE A 279 1.07 7.01 4.19
C ILE A 279 1.35 7.22 5.67
N GLU A 280 0.93 8.38 6.20
CA GLU A 280 1.12 8.78 7.60
C GLU A 280 0.01 8.17 8.48
N ASN A 281 0.30 7.13 9.27
CA ASN A 281 -0.74 6.34 9.95
C ASN A 281 -1.05 6.76 11.41
N ASN A 282 -0.35 7.77 11.95
CA ASN A 282 -0.39 8.09 13.39
C ASN A 282 -0.86 9.52 13.72
N LYS A 283 -1.70 10.13 12.87
CA LYS A 283 -2.04 11.56 12.98
C LYS A 283 -2.75 11.92 14.29
N LYS A 284 -3.59 11.01 14.81
CA LYS A 284 -4.46 11.25 15.98
C LYS A 284 -3.68 11.67 17.23
N VAL A 285 -2.46 11.18 17.45
CA VAL A 285 -1.69 11.44 18.68
C VAL A 285 -0.90 12.76 18.65
N GLN A 286 -0.75 13.39 17.48
CA GLN A 286 0.13 14.55 17.31
C GLN A 286 -0.36 15.81 18.05
N ASP A 287 -1.68 16.03 18.13
CA ASP A 287 -2.28 17.09 18.97
C ASP A 287 -2.40 16.65 20.44
N MET A 288 -1.24 16.62 21.09
CA MET A 288 -1.07 16.22 22.48
C MET A 288 -1.86 17.10 23.45
N ASP A 289 -1.95 18.41 23.18
CA ASP A 289 -2.58 19.37 24.10
C ASP A 289 -4.11 19.29 24.05
N THR A 290 -4.72 19.16 22.86
CA THR A 290 -6.18 18.96 22.76
C THR A 290 -6.59 17.63 23.39
N LEU A 291 -5.85 16.54 23.14
CA LEU A 291 -6.11 15.24 23.76
C LEU A 291 -5.93 15.27 25.29
N GLY A 292 -4.84 15.87 25.77
CA GLY A 292 -4.55 15.97 27.21
C GLY A 292 -5.57 16.82 27.97
N ASN A 293 -6.09 17.89 27.35
CA ASN A 293 -7.15 18.70 27.94
C ASN A 293 -8.48 17.91 28.05
N ALA A 294 -8.80 17.06 27.08
CA ALA A 294 -10.00 16.22 27.12
C ALA A 294 -10.00 15.19 28.28
N LEU A 295 -8.81 14.80 28.77
CA LEU A 295 -8.66 13.95 29.95
C LEU A 295 -8.81 14.67 31.30
N ASN A 296 -8.98 16.00 31.31
CA ASN A 296 -9.16 16.83 32.51
C ASN A 296 -8.06 16.66 33.59
N VAL A 297 -6.82 16.36 33.17
CA VAL A 297 -5.66 16.26 34.06
C VAL A 297 -5.35 17.62 34.69
N ASP A 298 -5.25 17.68 36.02
CA ASP A 298 -4.90 18.91 36.75
C ASP A 298 -3.47 19.38 36.43
N LYS A 299 -3.24 20.70 36.42
CA LYS A 299 -1.91 21.28 36.22
C LYS A 299 -0.97 20.86 37.35
N GLY A 300 0.21 20.34 37.00
CA GLY A 300 1.15 19.78 37.97
C GLY A 300 0.75 18.40 38.50
N SER A 301 -0.22 17.71 37.89
CA SER A 301 -0.57 16.33 38.25
C SER A 301 -0.03 15.32 37.23
N VAL A 302 -0.04 14.05 37.63
CA VAL A 302 0.24 12.90 36.75
C VAL A 302 -0.87 11.88 36.93
N THR A 303 -1.55 11.54 35.84
CA THR A 303 -2.65 10.58 35.81
C THR A 303 -2.18 9.27 35.17
N GLU A 304 -2.51 8.14 35.80
CA GLU A 304 -2.31 6.81 35.22
C GLU A 304 -3.47 6.49 34.28
N ILE A 305 -3.18 6.15 33.02
CA ILE A 305 -4.16 5.93 31.95
C ILE A 305 -3.82 4.65 31.16
N ASN A 306 -4.77 4.17 30.37
CA ASN A 306 -4.64 2.97 29.53
C ASN A 306 -4.89 3.22 28.03
N GLU A 307 -5.32 4.43 27.61
CA GLU A 307 -5.47 4.84 26.22
C GLU A 307 -5.14 6.33 26.03
N PHE A 308 -4.48 6.68 24.92
CA PHE A 308 -4.25 8.06 24.47
C PHE A 308 -3.99 8.10 22.96
N GLY A 309 -4.78 8.87 22.19
CA GLY A 309 -4.52 9.08 20.75
C GLY A 309 -4.62 7.80 19.88
N GLY A 310 -5.35 6.77 20.35
CA GLY A 310 -5.41 5.43 19.79
C GLY A 310 -4.32 4.47 20.30
N TRP A 311 -3.33 4.95 21.04
CA TRP A 311 -2.32 4.11 21.67
C TRP A 311 -2.85 3.56 22.99
N LYS A 312 -2.88 2.24 23.12
CA LYS A 312 -3.30 1.53 24.33
C LYS A 312 -2.08 1.10 25.14
N ALA A 313 -2.25 0.89 26.45
CA ALA A 313 -1.23 0.23 27.25
C ALA A 313 -0.97 -1.21 26.78
N VAL A 314 0.22 -1.74 27.09
CA VAL A 314 0.54 -3.16 26.86
C VAL A 314 -0.08 -4.02 27.97
N GLY A 315 -0.87 -5.03 27.57
CA GLY A 315 -1.58 -5.94 28.48
C GLY A 315 -2.97 -5.45 28.93
N ASP A 316 -3.87 -6.38 29.24
CA ASP A 316 -5.30 -6.10 29.47
C ASP A 316 -5.58 -5.15 30.66
N SER A 317 -4.72 -5.20 31.69
CA SER A 317 -4.73 -4.30 32.85
C SER A 317 -3.58 -3.28 32.83
N GLY A 318 -2.95 -3.10 31.67
CA GLY A 318 -1.78 -2.25 31.49
C GLY A 318 -2.06 -0.77 31.73
N LYS A 319 -0.99 -0.04 32.04
CA LYS A 319 -0.98 1.41 32.27
C LYS A 319 0.24 2.09 31.68
N PHE A 320 0.07 3.36 31.35
CA PHE A 320 1.14 4.34 31.24
C PHE A 320 0.68 5.61 31.98
N ALA A 321 1.52 6.64 32.03
CA ALA A 321 1.18 7.89 32.70
C ALA A 321 1.15 9.08 31.73
N ILE A 322 0.28 10.05 32.02
CA ILE A 322 0.29 11.38 31.40
C ILE A 322 0.52 12.43 32.49
N ALA A 323 1.55 13.26 32.32
CA ALA A 323 1.79 14.42 33.18
C ALA A 323 1.36 15.70 32.48
N ARG A 324 0.89 16.69 33.26
CA ARG A 324 0.62 18.05 32.80
C ARG A 324 1.54 19.05 33.50
N LYS A 325 2.06 20.04 32.77
CA LYS A 325 2.83 21.15 33.37
C LYS A 325 2.07 21.86 34.49
N THR A 326 2.82 22.36 35.47
CA THR A 326 2.38 23.32 36.49
C THR A 326 2.10 24.70 35.87
N GLU A 327 1.44 25.60 36.60
CA GLU A 327 1.30 27.02 36.21
C GLU A 327 2.65 27.72 36.00
N ALA A 328 3.74 27.20 36.58
CA ALA A 328 5.09 27.72 36.36
C ALA A 328 5.74 27.22 35.05
N GLY A 329 5.04 26.41 34.25
CA GLY A 329 5.55 25.87 32.98
C GLY A 329 6.61 24.78 33.15
N VAL A 330 6.69 24.12 34.31
CA VAL A 330 7.53 22.94 34.55
C VAL A 330 6.68 21.70 34.77
N PHE A 331 7.15 20.54 34.30
CA PHE A 331 6.54 19.26 34.64
C PHE A 331 6.73 18.93 36.13
N PRO A 332 5.81 18.15 36.74
CA PRO A 332 5.76 17.98 38.18
C PRO A 332 6.88 17.10 38.73
N ILE A 333 7.05 17.08 40.07
CA ILE A 333 8.12 16.35 40.76
C ILE A 333 8.22 14.87 40.36
N GLU A 334 7.10 14.22 40.02
CA GLU A 334 7.05 12.83 39.58
C GLU A 334 7.76 12.56 38.23
N THR A 335 8.26 13.60 37.56
CA THR A 335 9.03 13.56 36.31
C THR A 335 10.49 14.02 36.47
N VAL A 336 10.97 14.22 37.70
CA VAL A 336 12.32 14.71 38.02
C VAL A 336 12.99 13.78 39.03
N ASN A 337 14.15 13.22 38.68
CA ASN A 337 14.90 12.34 39.56
C ASN A 337 15.12 12.94 40.96
N THR A 338 14.77 12.16 41.99
CA THR A 338 14.97 12.50 43.39
C THR A 338 15.53 11.31 44.16
N VAL A 339 16.78 11.45 44.65
CA VAL A 339 17.51 10.39 45.37
C VAL A 339 17.62 10.72 46.86
N TRP A 340 17.75 9.69 47.70
CA TRP A 340 17.96 9.86 49.15
C TRP A 340 19.46 9.84 49.47
N ASN A 341 19.97 10.92 50.05
CA ASN A 341 21.33 11.00 50.57
C ASN A 341 21.31 10.62 52.06
N ASP A 342 21.60 9.34 52.36
CA ASP A 342 21.55 8.84 53.73
C ASP A 342 22.61 9.45 54.66
N ARG A 343 23.71 9.99 54.13
CA ARG A 343 24.74 10.66 54.94
C ARG A 343 24.29 12.06 55.39
N ALA A 344 23.61 12.80 54.51
CA ALA A 344 23.08 14.13 54.80
C ALA A 344 21.66 14.10 55.40
N LYS A 345 20.96 12.97 55.33
CA LYS A 345 19.53 12.82 55.62
C LYS A 345 18.67 13.80 54.82
N THR A 346 18.99 13.97 53.54
CA THR A 346 18.29 14.85 52.59
C THR A 346 17.80 14.08 51.36
N TYR A 347 16.73 14.57 50.74
CA TYR A 347 16.41 14.24 49.36
C TYR A 347 17.14 15.24 48.43
N VAL A 348 17.76 14.72 47.37
CA VAL A 348 18.46 15.51 46.34
C VAL A 348 17.70 15.34 45.03
N THR A 349 17.18 16.45 44.48
CA THR A 349 16.42 16.47 43.24
C THR A 349 17.27 17.05 42.11
N TRP A 350 17.46 16.28 41.03
CA TRP A 350 18.36 16.59 39.92
C TRP A 350 17.59 17.17 38.74
N VAL A 351 17.60 18.51 38.62
CA VAL A 351 16.94 19.21 37.51
C VAL A 351 17.75 19.16 36.21
N LEU A 352 19.06 18.92 36.30
CA LEU A 352 19.95 18.80 35.15
C LEU A 352 19.59 17.63 34.22
N GLU A 353 19.25 16.48 34.82
CA GLU A 353 19.13 15.20 34.12
C GLU A 353 17.83 15.07 33.32
N GLN A 354 16.78 15.83 33.66
CA GLN A 354 15.52 15.76 32.92
C GLN A 354 15.75 16.30 31.49
N SER A 355 15.65 15.40 30.50
CA SER A 355 16.13 15.62 29.14
C SER A 355 15.12 15.08 28.13
N PHE A 356 14.07 15.86 27.86
CA PHE A 356 13.01 15.53 26.89
C PHE A 356 12.40 16.80 26.26
N ASN A 357 11.59 16.65 25.20
CA ASN A 357 10.90 17.76 24.53
C ASN A 357 9.79 18.35 25.41
N ARG A 358 9.61 19.68 25.46
CA ARG A 358 8.66 20.33 26.40
C ARG A 358 7.68 21.30 25.70
N ASP A 359 7.48 21.12 24.40
CA ASP A 359 6.76 22.10 23.59
C ASP A 359 5.26 22.05 23.91
N SER A 360 4.68 20.84 23.98
CA SER A 360 3.35 20.58 24.55
C SER A 360 3.32 20.71 26.08
N ASP A 361 2.18 21.07 26.65
CA ASP A 361 1.89 21.09 28.09
C ASP A 361 1.72 19.70 28.72
N TYR A 362 1.71 18.66 27.89
CA TYR A 362 1.50 17.27 28.27
C TYR A 362 2.67 16.38 27.83
N MET A 363 2.92 15.31 28.57
CA MET A 363 3.95 14.31 28.28
C MET A 363 3.48 12.93 28.71
N LEU A 364 3.65 11.91 27.85
CA LEU A 364 3.43 10.52 28.24
C LEU A 364 4.70 9.93 28.85
N PHE A 365 4.56 9.01 29.78
CA PHE A 365 5.66 8.26 30.39
C PHE A 365 5.31 6.78 30.40
N LEU A 366 6.13 5.98 29.72
CA LEU A 366 5.81 4.59 29.40
C LEU A 366 5.97 3.63 30.59
N SER A 367 6.81 3.99 31.57
CA SER A 367 7.07 3.13 32.73
C SER A 367 7.00 3.89 34.06
N LYS A 368 6.63 3.21 35.14
CA LYS A 368 6.56 3.75 36.50
C LYS A 368 7.59 3.06 37.37
N VAL A 369 8.39 3.82 38.13
CA VAL A 369 9.34 3.28 39.10
C VAL A 369 8.60 2.98 40.40
N ARG A 370 8.97 1.88 41.06
CA ARG A 370 8.54 1.56 42.41
C ARG A 370 9.36 2.36 43.42
N THR A 371 8.79 3.46 43.90
CA THR A 371 9.40 4.31 44.93
C THR A 371 8.81 4.02 46.31
N LYS A 372 9.34 4.66 47.36
CA LYS A 372 8.76 4.67 48.71
C LYS A 372 7.26 5.04 48.70
N ALA A 373 6.86 5.96 47.81
CA ALA A 373 5.49 6.46 47.65
C ALA A 373 4.48 5.40 47.21
N ASN A 374 4.96 4.35 46.53
CA ASN A 374 4.17 3.23 46.02
C ASN A 374 4.85 1.88 46.33
N SER A 375 5.48 1.80 47.50
CA SER A 375 6.18 0.61 47.99
C SER A 375 5.27 -0.63 48.10
N ASN A 376 3.96 -0.41 48.25
CA ASN A 376 2.91 -1.43 48.28
C ASN A 376 2.44 -1.92 46.89
N GLU A 377 2.83 -1.27 45.79
CA GLU A 377 2.55 -1.77 44.44
C GLU A 377 3.56 -2.87 44.07
N GLU A 378 3.16 -3.86 43.26
CA GLU A 378 4.06 -4.96 42.85
C GLU A 378 5.14 -4.48 41.87
N ALA A 379 6.39 -4.92 42.06
CA ALA A 379 7.42 -4.78 41.05
C ALA A 379 7.19 -5.75 39.88
N PHE A 380 7.71 -5.42 38.69
CA PHE A 380 7.60 -6.25 37.49
C PHE A 380 8.10 -7.70 37.66
N ASP A 381 9.08 -7.90 38.53
CA ASP A 381 9.70 -9.18 38.89
C ASP A 381 9.05 -9.84 40.13
N ASN A 382 8.01 -9.22 40.70
CA ASN A 382 7.34 -9.60 41.95
C ASN A 382 8.24 -9.51 43.20
N SER A 383 9.32 -8.72 43.19
CA SER A 383 10.12 -8.48 44.40
C SER A 383 9.31 -7.78 45.51
N GLU A 384 9.83 -7.74 46.73
CA GLU A 384 9.41 -6.76 47.75
C GLU A 384 10.14 -5.42 47.57
N TYR A 385 9.62 -4.36 48.20
CA TYR A 385 10.26 -3.04 48.22
C TYR A 385 11.27 -2.96 49.37
N LYS A 386 12.53 -2.63 49.08
CA LYS A 386 13.54 -2.36 50.11
C LYS A 386 13.67 -0.85 50.34
N PRO A 387 13.61 -0.35 51.60
CA PRO A 387 13.82 1.06 51.89
C PRO A 387 15.28 1.50 51.80
N THR A 388 16.22 0.54 51.84
CA THR A 388 17.68 0.72 51.75
C THR A 388 18.30 -0.52 51.10
N GLY A 389 19.49 -0.39 50.52
CA GLY A 389 20.26 -1.54 50.02
C GLY A 389 19.69 -2.21 48.76
N GLU A 390 18.86 -1.52 47.98
CA GLU A 390 18.32 -2.08 46.72
C GLU A 390 19.40 -2.21 45.63
N GLY A 391 20.34 -1.26 45.60
CA GLY A 391 21.39 -1.09 44.58
C GLY A 391 21.63 0.40 44.33
N LEU A 392 22.75 0.78 43.71
CA LEU A 392 23.00 2.18 43.32
C LEU A 392 22.36 2.53 41.97
N THR A 393 22.41 1.59 41.02
CA THR A 393 21.85 1.69 39.66
C THR A 393 20.39 1.22 39.55
N ILE A 394 19.83 0.60 40.60
CA ILE A 394 18.57 -0.15 40.51
C ILE A 394 17.36 0.75 40.76
N ALA A 395 16.44 0.74 39.79
CA ALA A 395 15.16 1.44 39.80
C ALA A 395 14.10 0.51 39.18
N ARG A 396 13.57 -0.42 39.99
CA ARG A 396 12.60 -1.43 39.54
C ARG A 396 11.30 -0.78 39.05
N GLY A 397 10.81 -1.26 37.91
CA GLY A 397 9.50 -0.94 37.37
C GLY A 397 8.36 -1.54 38.18
N VAL A 398 7.24 -0.84 38.21
CA VAL A 398 5.94 -1.36 38.67
C VAL A 398 5.35 -2.26 37.58
N LYS A 399 4.78 -3.39 38.00
CA LYS A 399 4.12 -4.37 37.13
C LYS A 399 2.94 -3.74 36.38
N GLY A 400 2.78 -4.04 35.09
CA GLY A 400 1.73 -3.47 34.24
C GLY A 400 2.06 -2.10 33.65
N PHE A 401 3.25 -1.55 33.89
CA PHE A 401 3.76 -0.32 33.24
C PHE A 401 4.74 -0.66 32.11
N ASP A 402 4.26 -1.54 31.22
CA ASP A 402 5.02 -2.22 30.17
C ASP A 402 4.93 -1.50 28.81
N GLY A 403 4.58 -0.21 28.83
CA GLY A 403 4.58 0.70 27.67
C GLY A 403 3.26 0.79 26.92
N ILE A 404 3.36 1.25 25.65
CA ILE A 404 2.23 1.49 24.75
C ILE A 404 2.32 0.64 23.49
N GLN A 405 1.16 0.35 22.90
CA GLN A 405 1.04 -0.28 21.59
C GLN A 405 -0.16 0.26 20.80
N LYS A 406 -0.05 0.21 19.47
CA LYS A 406 -1.15 0.54 18.54
C LYS A 406 -1.06 -0.34 17.31
N THR A 407 -2.22 -0.80 16.83
CA THR A 407 -2.35 -1.63 15.63
C THR A 407 -2.78 -0.77 14.45
N PHE A 408 -2.15 -0.98 13.31
CA PHE A 408 -2.35 -0.25 12.07
C PHE A 408 -2.66 -1.23 10.94
N LYS A 409 -3.41 -0.81 9.93
CA LYS A 409 -3.61 -1.62 8.71
C LYS A 409 -2.39 -1.52 7.79
N ALA A 410 -2.00 -2.66 7.23
CA ALA A 410 -1.01 -2.69 6.17
C ALA A 410 -1.62 -2.06 4.91
N TYR A 411 -0.93 -1.08 4.32
CA TYR A 411 -1.52 -0.27 3.25
C TYR A 411 -1.75 -1.10 1.98
N SER A 412 -0.80 -1.97 1.59
CA SER A 412 -1.03 -2.98 0.54
C SER A 412 -0.81 -4.39 1.09
N LYS A 413 -1.87 -5.19 1.02
CA LYS A 413 -1.80 -6.64 1.26
C LYS A 413 -1.12 -7.38 0.10
N GLU A 414 -1.32 -6.90 -1.13
CA GLU A 414 -1.02 -7.63 -2.36
C GLU A 414 0.42 -7.43 -2.86
N HIS A 415 1.12 -6.39 -2.39
CA HIS A 415 2.49 -6.05 -2.81
C HIS A 415 3.42 -5.75 -1.61
N GLY A 416 2.95 -5.97 -0.38
CA GLY A 416 3.61 -5.52 0.84
C GLY A 416 3.77 -3.99 0.94
N SER A 417 4.52 -3.57 1.95
CA SER A 417 4.97 -2.19 2.15
C SER A 417 6.16 -2.17 3.13
N LYS A 418 6.74 -1.00 3.37
CA LYS A 418 7.78 -0.80 4.40
C LYS A 418 7.31 0.21 5.43
N VAL A 419 7.52 -0.09 6.71
CA VAL A 419 7.21 0.79 7.84
C VAL A 419 8.46 1.55 8.30
N ILE A 420 8.29 2.83 8.63
CA ILE A 420 9.25 3.62 9.40
C ILE A 420 8.57 4.08 10.70
N VAL A 421 9.20 3.79 11.84
CA VAL A 421 8.76 4.24 13.17
C VAL A 421 9.68 5.37 13.61
N SER A 422 9.13 6.54 13.93
CA SER A 422 9.90 7.68 14.45
C SER A 422 9.17 8.41 15.58
N PHE A 423 9.92 8.88 16.57
CA PHE A 423 9.40 9.64 17.72
C PHE A 423 10.51 10.41 18.44
N LYS A 424 10.12 11.43 19.22
CA LYS A 424 11.05 12.12 20.15
C LYS A 424 11.27 11.30 21.41
N THR A 425 12.51 11.25 21.87
CA THR A 425 12.98 10.42 23.00
C THR A 425 13.54 11.29 24.12
N GLY A 426 13.78 10.69 25.29
CA GLY A 426 14.41 11.39 26.40
C GLY A 426 14.57 10.55 27.65
N TYR A 427 14.92 11.20 28.75
CA TYR A 427 15.01 10.58 30.08
C TYR A 427 14.64 11.57 31.18
N THR A 428 14.22 11.04 32.32
CA THR A 428 13.73 11.80 33.49
C THR A 428 14.74 11.86 34.64
N GLY A 429 15.85 11.13 34.50
CA GLY A 429 16.87 10.96 35.53
C GLY A 429 18.05 10.10 35.10
N ASP A 430 19.07 10.14 35.94
CA ASP A 430 20.19 9.20 36.01
C ASP A 430 20.30 8.66 37.46
N ILE A 431 20.60 7.38 37.65
CA ILE A 431 21.16 6.91 38.93
C ILE A 431 22.45 6.12 38.70
N ASP A 432 23.55 6.62 39.26
CA ASP A 432 24.89 6.00 39.22
C ASP A 432 25.34 5.67 37.78
N GLY A 433 25.11 6.60 36.84
CA GLY A 433 25.42 6.46 35.41
C GLY A 433 24.37 5.68 34.61
N THR A 434 23.22 5.36 35.21
CA THR A 434 22.20 4.48 34.62
C THR A 434 20.92 5.23 34.30
N LYS A 435 20.47 5.14 33.03
CA LYS A 435 19.24 5.75 32.51
C LYS A 435 18.31 4.69 31.90
N ALA A 436 17.02 5.00 31.87
CA ALA A 436 16.01 4.12 31.27
C ALA A 436 16.24 3.91 29.76
N LYS A 437 16.08 2.66 29.31
CA LYS A 437 16.33 2.24 27.92
C LYS A 437 15.00 1.98 27.21
N TYR A 438 14.85 2.47 25.99
CA TYR A 438 13.67 2.20 25.17
C TYR A 438 13.80 0.87 24.44
N LYS A 439 12.66 0.22 24.28
CA LYS A 439 12.43 -0.87 23.33
C LYS A 439 11.42 -0.43 22.27
N VAL A 440 11.64 -0.81 21.02
CA VAL A 440 10.72 -0.61 19.89
C VAL A 440 10.55 -1.93 19.16
N GLU A 441 9.30 -2.35 18.99
CA GLU A 441 8.94 -3.60 18.31
C GLU A 441 7.90 -3.33 17.22
N VAL A 442 8.01 -4.02 16.09
CA VAL A 442 6.97 -4.08 15.04
C VAL A 442 6.60 -5.54 14.84
N ILE A 443 5.32 -5.83 15.03
CA ILE A 443 4.80 -7.17 15.26
C ILE A 443 3.63 -7.42 14.30
N VAL A 444 3.63 -8.54 13.59
CA VAL A 444 2.46 -9.02 12.83
C VAL A 444 1.87 -10.24 13.52
N ASN A 445 0.56 -10.43 13.39
CA ASN A 445 -0.08 -11.66 13.84
C ASN A 445 -0.22 -12.63 12.66
N ARG A 446 0.38 -13.81 12.76
CA ARG A 446 0.17 -14.92 11.82
C ARG A 446 -0.42 -16.12 12.57
N ASN A 447 -1.62 -16.54 12.17
CA ASN A 447 -2.32 -17.71 12.72
C ASN A 447 -2.47 -17.70 14.27
N GLY A 448 -2.59 -16.51 14.87
CA GLY A 448 -2.71 -16.33 16.32
C GLY A 448 -1.37 -16.15 17.06
N GLN A 449 -0.23 -16.20 16.38
CA GLN A 449 1.11 -15.99 16.96
C GLN A 449 1.64 -14.58 16.65
N GLU A 450 2.31 -13.94 17.63
CA GLU A 450 3.09 -12.72 17.41
C GLU A 450 4.42 -13.05 16.70
N GLU A 451 4.62 -12.53 15.50
CA GLU A 451 5.90 -12.56 14.78
C GLU A 451 6.50 -11.15 14.77
N LYS A 452 7.75 -11.02 15.23
CA LYS A 452 8.45 -9.73 15.27
C LYS A 452 9.23 -9.51 13.99
N LEU A 453 8.79 -8.55 13.19
CA LEU A 453 9.53 -8.04 12.04
C LEU A 453 10.61 -7.02 12.46
N TYR A 454 10.49 -6.48 13.68
CA TYR A 454 11.47 -5.60 14.30
C TYR A 454 11.45 -5.76 15.82
N ASP A 455 12.62 -5.85 16.44
CA ASP A 455 12.82 -5.86 17.90
C ASP A 455 14.18 -5.18 18.16
N GLN A 456 14.16 -3.92 18.61
CA GLN A 456 15.38 -3.12 18.85
C GLN A 456 15.33 -2.36 20.17
N THR A 457 16.51 -2.15 20.77
CA THR A 457 16.69 -1.45 22.05
C THR A 457 17.78 -0.38 21.99
N PHE A 458 17.60 0.74 22.68
CA PHE A 458 18.59 1.81 22.76
C PHE A 458 18.52 2.59 24.10
N THR A 459 19.65 3.18 24.50
CA THR A 459 19.66 4.28 25.49
C THR A 459 19.45 5.61 24.75
N PRO A 460 18.62 6.54 25.27
CA PRO A 460 18.41 7.86 24.67
C PRO A 460 19.65 8.78 24.74
N GLU A 461 20.70 8.46 25.51
CA GLU A 461 21.86 9.36 25.71
C GLU A 461 22.99 9.19 24.67
N VAL A 462 22.95 8.13 23.85
CA VAL A 462 23.99 7.80 22.87
C VAL A 462 23.44 7.90 21.44
N SER A 463 24.06 8.76 20.62
CA SER A 463 23.75 8.82 19.19
C SER A 463 24.25 7.55 18.50
N LYS A 464 23.37 6.86 17.75
CA LYS A 464 23.67 5.57 17.13
C LYS A 464 23.01 5.48 15.75
N THR A 465 23.79 5.21 14.71
CA THR A 465 23.30 5.00 13.35
C THR A 465 23.84 3.68 12.82
N ASN A 466 22.95 2.76 12.43
CA ASN A 466 23.30 1.46 11.86
C ASN A 466 22.26 1.04 10.78
N THR A 467 22.24 -0.24 10.43
CA THR A 467 21.26 -0.88 9.53
C THR A 467 19.84 -0.93 10.09
N GLU A 468 19.66 -0.74 11.40
CA GLU A 468 18.39 -0.95 12.11
C GLU A 468 17.68 0.36 12.45
N MET A 469 18.45 1.40 12.79
CA MET A 469 17.93 2.68 13.27
C MET A 469 18.92 3.85 13.11
N THR A 470 18.38 5.05 13.28
CA THR A 470 19.08 6.28 13.63
C THR A 470 18.55 6.75 14.99
N VAL A 471 19.45 7.02 15.94
CA VAL A 471 19.16 7.64 17.23
C VAL A 471 19.96 8.93 17.34
N VAL A 472 19.28 10.04 17.59
CA VAL A 472 19.90 11.33 17.97
C VAL A 472 19.78 11.45 19.48
N LYS A 473 20.90 11.65 20.18
CA LYS A 473 20.90 11.66 21.65
C LYS A 473 20.07 12.80 22.24
N ALA A 474 19.31 12.47 23.29
CA ALA A 474 18.96 13.42 24.33
C ALA A 474 20.21 13.88 25.08
N SER A 475 20.15 14.97 25.85
CA SER A 475 21.31 15.47 26.60
C SER A 475 20.90 16.31 27.80
N ASP A 476 21.66 16.16 28.88
CA ASP A 476 21.56 16.93 30.11
C ASP A 476 21.52 18.44 29.87
N GLY A 477 20.89 19.14 30.81
CA GLY A 477 20.83 20.59 30.82
C GLY A 477 22.16 21.28 31.13
N ASN A 478 22.09 22.58 31.38
CA ASN A 478 23.21 23.40 31.85
C ASN A 478 22.92 24.09 33.21
N ASN A 479 21.88 23.63 33.93
CA ASN A 479 21.43 24.13 35.22
C ASN A 479 22.58 24.35 36.22
N ARG A 480 22.61 25.54 36.84
CA ARG A 480 23.55 25.91 37.91
C ARG A 480 22.76 26.53 39.08
N PRO A 481 22.61 25.82 40.21
CA PRO A 481 23.13 24.48 40.51
C PRO A 481 22.46 23.37 39.69
N GLN A 482 23.12 22.22 39.56
CA GLN A 482 22.61 21.06 38.80
C GLN A 482 21.44 20.35 39.51
N SER A 483 21.37 20.49 40.84
CA SER A 483 20.39 19.88 41.73
C SER A 483 20.13 20.78 42.94
N PHE A 484 19.13 20.44 43.73
CA PHE A 484 18.88 21.06 45.04
C PHE A 484 18.60 20.00 46.10
N SER A 485 18.79 20.37 47.37
CA SER A 485 18.46 19.52 48.53
C SER A 485 17.20 19.98 49.27
N SER A 486 16.54 19.01 49.90
CA SER A 486 15.46 19.19 50.88
C SER A 486 15.69 18.27 52.07
N PRO A 487 15.36 18.67 53.32
CA PRO A 487 15.56 17.84 54.50
C PRO A 487 14.70 16.56 54.46
N GLY A 488 15.12 15.51 55.16
CA GLY A 488 14.31 14.30 55.37
C GLY A 488 13.23 14.46 56.46
N THR A 489 13.39 15.44 57.36
CA THR A 489 12.50 15.72 58.48
C THR A 489 12.40 17.23 58.70
N PRO A 490 11.20 17.85 58.61
CA PRO A 490 9.98 17.28 58.02
C PRO A 490 10.21 16.86 56.56
N ASN A 491 9.40 15.93 56.06
CA ASN A 491 9.40 15.60 54.63
C ASN A 491 8.97 16.84 53.82
N PRO A 492 9.64 17.18 52.70
CA PRO A 492 9.24 18.30 51.86
C PRO A 492 7.90 18.01 51.18
N THR A 493 7.06 19.03 51.05
CA THR A 493 5.81 18.94 50.29
C THR A 493 6.06 19.04 48.79
N LYS A 494 5.11 18.53 48.00
CA LYS A 494 5.15 18.59 46.52
C LYS A 494 5.29 20.03 46.03
N ALA A 495 4.50 20.96 46.57
CA ALA A 495 4.56 22.37 46.21
C ALA A 495 5.92 23.03 46.50
N GLU A 496 6.60 22.68 47.60
CA GLU A 496 7.95 23.20 47.89
C GLU A 496 9.00 22.68 46.91
N LEU A 497 8.91 21.41 46.50
CA LEU A 497 9.80 20.83 45.50
C LEU A 497 9.53 21.43 44.11
N GLU A 498 8.27 21.60 43.73
CA GLU A 498 7.88 22.20 42.45
C GLU A 498 8.21 23.69 42.37
N ALA A 499 8.12 24.44 43.47
CA ALA A 499 8.62 25.81 43.53
C ALA A 499 10.16 25.88 43.33
N LYS A 500 10.91 24.92 43.88
CA LYS A 500 12.36 24.82 43.63
C LYS A 500 12.68 24.43 42.17
N ILE A 501 11.91 23.52 41.56
CA ILE A 501 12.01 23.17 40.14
C ILE A 501 11.65 24.38 39.26
N ALA A 502 10.61 25.13 39.59
CA ALA A 502 10.19 26.35 38.87
C ALA A 502 11.25 27.47 38.92
N ASN A 503 12.00 27.57 40.02
CA ASN A 503 13.11 28.52 40.18
C ASN A 503 14.41 28.06 39.50
N ASN A 504 14.57 26.76 39.23
CA ASN A 504 15.75 26.19 38.55
C ASN A 504 15.29 25.20 37.46
N LYS A 505 14.60 25.75 36.44
CA LYS A 505 13.83 24.98 35.46
C LYS A 505 14.73 23.98 34.70
N PRO A 506 14.39 22.68 34.66
CA PRO A 506 15.11 21.70 33.86
C PRO A 506 15.19 22.11 32.38
N ASN A 507 16.39 22.07 31.80
CA ASN A 507 16.63 22.52 30.43
C ASN A 507 17.42 21.56 29.53
N GLY A 508 17.55 20.28 29.91
CA GLY A 508 18.10 19.22 29.05
C GLY A 508 17.25 18.98 27.80
N THR A 509 17.88 18.66 26.68
CA THR A 509 17.22 18.48 25.37
C THR A 509 16.77 17.04 25.15
N GLY A 510 15.57 16.86 24.57
CA GLY A 510 15.14 15.55 24.05
C GLY A 510 15.95 15.09 22.84
N GLY A 511 15.93 13.79 22.60
CA GLY A 511 16.51 13.14 21.42
C GLY A 511 15.45 12.74 20.39
N THR A 512 15.85 11.92 19.42
CA THR A 512 14.91 11.24 18.51
C THR A 512 15.32 9.79 18.25
N PHE A 513 14.34 8.98 17.90
CA PHE A 513 14.50 7.66 17.29
C PHE A 513 13.88 7.66 15.90
N THR A 514 14.47 6.91 14.98
CA THR A 514 13.90 6.61 13.66
C THR A 514 14.41 5.23 13.23
N SER A 515 13.52 4.27 12.96
CA SER A 515 13.94 2.97 12.41
C SER A 515 14.50 3.14 10.99
N LYS A 516 15.15 2.09 10.45
CA LYS A 516 15.21 1.95 8.99
C LYS A 516 13.87 1.40 8.46
N GLU A 517 13.82 1.14 7.17
CA GLU A 517 12.69 0.51 6.50
C GLU A 517 12.48 -0.91 7.05
N ILE A 518 11.34 -1.15 7.68
CA ILE A 518 10.92 -2.46 8.22
C ILE A 518 9.97 -3.08 7.21
N GLU A 519 10.36 -4.18 6.55
CA GLU A 519 9.52 -4.77 5.50
C GLU A 519 8.28 -5.47 6.09
N LEU A 520 7.09 -5.06 5.65
CA LEU A 520 5.84 -5.78 5.82
C LEU A 520 5.63 -6.68 4.59
N PRO A 521 5.80 -8.01 4.71
CA PRO A 521 5.67 -8.92 3.58
C PRO A 521 4.22 -9.03 3.09
N GLU A 522 4.07 -9.53 1.85
CA GLU A 522 2.76 -9.79 1.24
C GLU A 522 1.85 -10.67 2.11
N GLY A 523 0.55 -10.49 1.95
CA GLY A 523 -0.49 -11.17 2.73
C GLY A 523 -0.78 -10.54 4.10
N VAL A 524 0.13 -9.76 4.68
CA VAL A 524 -0.10 -9.02 5.93
C VAL A 524 -1.23 -8.00 5.74
N THR A 525 -2.19 -7.99 6.67
CA THR A 525 -3.31 -7.04 6.68
C THR A 525 -3.21 -6.00 7.80
N GLU A 526 -2.43 -6.28 8.84
CA GLU A 526 -2.25 -5.41 10.00
C GLU A 526 -0.95 -5.71 10.75
N TYR A 527 -0.43 -4.69 11.42
CA TYR A 527 0.78 -4.75 12.22
C TYR A 527 0.61 -3.90 13.48
N THR A 528 1.21 -4.31 14.58
CA THR A 528 1.23 -3.60 15.86
C THR A 528 2.61 -3.04 16.10
N VAL A 529 2.69 -1.74 16.36
CA VAL A 529 3.90 -1.10 16.88
C VAL A 529 3.79 -1.04 18.39
N ARG A 530 4.83 -1.47 19.10
CA ARG A 530 4.92 -1.49 20.57
C ARG A 530 6.18 -0.74 20.99
N ILE A 531 6.05 0.18 21.96
CA ILE A 531 7.15 0.97 22.53
C ILE A 531 7.09 0.83 24.05
N SER A 532 8.19 0.36 24.64
CA SER A 532 8.22 -0.07 26.04
C SER A 532 9.61 0.13 26.67
N SER A 533 9.79 -0.30 27.91
CA SER A 533 11.11 -0.40 28.53
C SER A 533 11.86 -1.64 28.02
N ALA A 534 13.13 -1.44 27.67
CA ALA A 534 14.04 -2.56 27.42
C ALA A 534 14.61 -3.16 28.72
N ASP A 535 14.46 -2.49 29.85
CA ASP A 535 15.15 -2.83 31.10
C ASP A 535 14.39 -2.30 32.32
N ASN A 536 13.35 -3.03 32.75
CA ASN A 536 12.54 -2.69 33.93
C ASN A 536 13.29 -2.80 35.27
N LEU A 537 14.55 -3.23 35.30
CA LEU A 537 15.38 -3.18 36.51
C LEU A 537 16.07 -1.81 36.69
N HIS A 538 16.22 -1.04 35.60
CA HIS A 538 17.10 0.12 35.51
C HIS A 538 16.41 1.36 34.92
N LEU A 539 15.28 1.78 35.51
CA LEU A 539 14.50 2.93 35.04
C LEU A 539 15.07 4.33 35.40
N GLY A 540 16.32 4.41 35.91
CA GLY A 540 17.08 5.65 35.99
C GLY A 540 16.64 6.70 37.02
N MET A 541 15.86 6.36 38.05
CA MET A 541 15.47 7.32 39.10
C MET A 541 15.39 6.71 40.51
N GLY A 542 15.65 7.51 41.53
CA GLY A 542 15.73 7.06 42.92
C GLY A 542 14.49 6.35 43.47
N TYR A 543 14.64 5.08 43.85
CA TYR A 543 13.60 4.26 44.50
C TYR A 543 13.19 4.77 45.90
N GLN A 544 13.99 5.62 46.54
CA GLN A 544 13.71 6.10 47.90
C GLN A 544 12.82 7.35 47.96
N SER A 545 12.38 7.86 46.79
CA SER A 545 11.59 9.10 46.67
C SER A 545 10.23 9.04 47.36
N LEU A 546 9.85 10.14 48.00
CA LEU A 546 8.55 10.37 48.63
C LEU A 546 7.39 10.48 47.63
N TYR A 547 7.71 10.68 46.35
CA TYR A 547 6.75 10.83 45.27
C TYR A 547 6.90 9.67 44.28
N ARG A 548 5.84 9.39 43.51
CA ARG A 548 5.92 8.43 42.40
C ARG A 548 6.93 8.97 41.37
N HIS A 549 7.59 8.10 40.62
CA HIS A 549 8.49 8.52 39.54
C HIS A 549 8.08 7.81 38.24
N TYR A 550 8.01 8.54 37.13
CA TYR A 550 7.69 7.98 35.81
C TYR A 550 8.82 8.21 34.80
N ALA A 551 9.13 7.19 34.01
CA ALA A 551 10.28 7.08 33.12
C ALA A 551 9.84 6.93 31.65
N LEU A 552 10.82 7.02 30.73
CA LEU A 552 10.62 6.88 29.28
C LEU A 552 9.57 7.89 28.74
N PRO A 553 9.91 9.19 28.70
CA PRO A 553 9.05 10.22 28.14
C PRO A 553 8.79 10.00 26.64
N VAL A 554 7.54 10.18 26.20
CA VAL A 554 7.15 10.22 24.78
C VAL A 554 6.13 11.34 24.57
N THR A 555 6.35 12.13 23.52
CA THR A 555 5.38 13.12 23.03
C THR A 555 4.81 12.68 21.68
N GLY A 556 3.56 13.06 21.39
CA GLY A 556 2.96 12.89 20.08
C GLY A 556 3.59 13.75 18.99
N LEU A 557 4.31 14.83 19.36
CA LEU A 557 5.01 15.69 18.42
C LEU A 557 6.14 14.94 17.71
N ASP A 558 6.08 14.89 16.37
CA ASP A 558 6.93 14.09 15.48
C ASP A 558 6.91 12.58 15.79
N PHE A 559 5.78 12.05 16.29
CA PHE A 559 5.55 10.61 16.49
C PHE A 559 4.87 10.00 15.25
N ASN A 560 5.66 9.62 14.25
CA ASN A 560 5.15 9.16 12.95
C ASN A 560 5.34 7.65 12.77
N ILE A 561 4.32 7.01 12.18
CA ILE A 561 4.30 5.60 11.79
C ILE A 561 3.94 5.56 10.30
N ASP A 562 4.95 5.62 9.46
CA ASP A 562 4.79 5.88 8.03
C ASP A 562 4.96 4.60 7.23
N GLN A 563 4.09 4.40 6.23
CA GLN A 563 4.20 3.28 5.29
C GLN A 563 4.59 3.78 3.90
N ASP A 564 5.53 3.09 3.26
CA ASP A 564 5.89 3.37 1.88
C ASP A 564 4.82 2.87 0.88
N THR A 565 4.84 3.42 -0.34
CA THR A 565 3.89 3.08 -1.43
C THR A 565 4.59 2.61 -2.70
N SER A 566 5.90 2.37 -2.65
CA SER A 566 6.74 2.18 -3.83
C SER A 566 6.47 0.88 -4.56
N ALA A 567 6.11 -0.19 -3.84
CA ALA A 567 5.72 -1.46 -4.44
C ALA A 567 4.43 -1.31 -5.28
N ILE A 568 3.46 -0.54 -4.77
CA ILE A 568 2.25 -0.14 -5.48
C ILE A 568 2.61 0.74 -6.69
N ALA A 569 3.52 1.69 -6.51
CA ALA A 569 3.96 2.59 -7.57
C ALA A 569 4.62 1.83 -8.74
N LYS A 570 5.46 0.82 -8.42
CA LYS A 570 6.08 -0.08 -9.39
C LYS A 570 5.03 -0.93 -10.12
N ASN A 571 4.05 -1.51 -9.41
CA ASN A 571 2.95 -2.26 -10.03
C ASN A 571 2.12 -1.38 -10.99
N LEU A 572 1.72 -0.18 -10.57
CA LEU A 572 0.98 0.74 -11.42
C LEU A 572 1.77 1.16 -12.66
N LEU A 573 3.09 1.39 -12.53
CA LEU A 573 3.94 1.68 -13.69
C LEU A 573 4.03 0.49 -14.65
N GLN A 574 4.13 -0.74 -14.16
CA GLN A 574 4.11 -1.95 -14.99
C GLN A 574 2.82 -1.99 -15.83
N ARG A 575 1.66 -1.84 -15.18
CA ARG A 575 0.36 -1.85 -15.85
C ARG A 575 0.19 -0.72 -16.87
N VAL A 576 0.79 0.45 -16.63
CA VAL A 576 0.88 1.53 -17.62
C VAL A 576 1.81 1.16 -18.79
N TYR A 577 2.98 0.58 -18.52
CA TYR A 577 3.93 0.15 -19.54
C TYR A 577 3.34 -0.91 -20.46
N ASP A 578 2.66 -1.92 -19.91
CA ASP A 578 2.00 -2.98 -20.67
C ASP A 578 0.94 -2.40 -21.61
N LYS A 579 0.12 -1.45 -21.11
CA LYS A 579 -0.88 -0.72 -21.91
C LYS A 579 -0.27 0.18 -22.99
N LEU A 580 0.93 0.71 -22.79
CA LEU A 580 1.69 1.46 -23.81
C LEU A 580 2.36 0.55 -24.84
N LYS A 581 2.66 -0.70 -24.48
CA LYS A 581 3.17 -1.73 -25.39
C LYS A 581 2.07 -2.35 -26.24
N GLU A 582 0.89 -2.61 -25.67
CA GLU A 582 -0.33 -2.98 -26.41
C GLU A 582 -0.67 -2.01 -27.54
N THR A 583 -0.27 -0.74 -27.42
CA THR A 583 -0.58 0.30 -28.42
C THR A 583 0.60 0.74 -29.28
N GLU A 584 1.82 0.26 -29.03
CA GLU A 584 3.05 0.83 -29.61
C GLU A 584 2.99 0.89 -31.15
N GLU A 585 2.66 -0.22 -31.83
CA GLU A 585 2.62 -0.30 -33.30
C GLU A 585 1.63 0.69 -33.93
N ARG A 586 0.47 0.86 -33.30
CA ARG A 586 -0.58 1.79 -33.75
C ARG A 586 -0.15 3.23 -33.53
N ASP A 587 0.44 3.52 -32.38
CA ASP A 587 0.79 4.89 -31.98
C ASP A 587 1.97 5.44 -32.81
N ILE A 588 2.94 4.58 -33.17
CA ILE A 588 4.08 4.95 -34.05
C ILE A 588 3.75 4.93 -35.56
N LYS A 589 2.58 4.41 -35.96
CA LYS A 589 2.19 4.25 -37.37
C LYS A 589 2.26 5.60 -38.11
N GLY A 590 3.13 5.69 -39.12
CA GLY A 590 3.29 6.89 -39.96
C GLY A 590 3.73 8.15 -39.21
N LYS A 591 4.41 8.01 -38.07
CA LYS A 591 5.07 9.10 -37.35
C LYS A 591 6.50 9.33 -37.84
N THR A 592 7.13 10.45 -37.49
CA THR A 592 8.53 10.73 -37.88
C THR A 592 9.52 9.93 -37.05
N ASP A 593 10.63 9.50 -37.65
CA ASP A 593 11.63 8.64 -37.01
C ASP A 593 12.24 9.27 -35.75
N GLU A 594 12.36 10.60 -35.67
CA GLU A 594 12.86 11.30 -34.49
C GLU A 594 11.89 11.20 -33.32
N THR A 595 10.59 11.39 -33.57
CA THR A 595 9.56 11.31 -32.52
C THR A 595 9.31 9.87 -32.09
N ILE A 596 9.37 8.91 -33.01
CA ILE A 596 9.34 7.47 -32.71
C ILE A 596 10.55 7.09 -31.82
N SER A 597 11.75 7.53 -32.19
CA SER A 597 12.98 7.25 -31.43
C SER A 597 12.93 7.85 -30.03
N ALA A 598 12.42 9.08 -29.89
CA ALA A 598 12.23 9.73 -28.59
C ALA A 598 11.23 8.97 -27.70
N TYR A 599 10.08 8.54 -28.25
CA TYR A 599 9.08 7.76 -27.51
C TYR A 599 9.63 6.39 -27.08
N LYS A 600 10.28 5.65 -28.00
CA LYS A 600 10.90 4.34 -27.67
C LYS A 600 12.00 4.47 -26.62
N ALA A 601 12.80 5.55 -26.63
CA ALA A 601 13.78 5.82 -25.59
C ALA A 601 13.15 6.06 -24.20
N GLN A 602 11.94 6.62 -24.11
CA GLN A 602 11.20 6.72 -22.84
C GLN A 602 10.63 5.37 -22.41
N LEU A 603 10.08 4.56 -23.33
CA LEU A 603 9.63 3.19 -23.03
C LEU A 603 10.79 2.33 -22.49
N GLU A 604 11.98 2.42 -23.07
CA GLU A 604 13.14 1.66 -22.57
C GLU A 604 13.59 2.16 -21.18
N ARG A 605 13.49 3.46 -20.87
CA ARG A 605 13.75 3.96 -19.51
C ARG A 605 12.72 3.46 -18.49
N VAL A 606 11.43 3.41 -18.86
CA VAL A 606 10.38 2.82 -18.01
C VAL A 606 10.72 1.36 -17.72
N LYS A 607 11.06 0.59 -18.76
CA LYS A 607 11.46 -0.82 -18.62
C LYS A 607 12.67 -0.99 -17.69
N ASN A 608 13.74 -0.22 -17.87
CA ASN A 608 14.93 -0.30 -17.01
C ASN A 608 14.64 0.08 -15.53
N LEU A 609 13.62 0.90 -15.25
CA LEU A 609 13.16 1.20 -13.89
C LEU A 609 12.28 0.08 -13.29
N LEU A 610 11.59 -0.69 -14.16
CA LEU A 610 10.80 -1.86 -13.78
C LEU A 610 11.68 -3.10 -13.56
N ASP A 611 12.70 -3.30 -14.38
CA ASP A 611 13.66 -4.42 -14.26
C ASP A 611 14.58 -4.26 -13.03
N GLY A 612 14.82 -3.03 -12.56
CA GLY A 612 15.71 -2.72 -11.43
C GLY A 612 15.07 -2.86 -10.03
N ASP A 613 15.89 -2.72 -8.98
CA ASP A 613 15.44 -2.75 -7.57
C ASP A 613 14.38 -1.68 -7.29
N LEU A 614 13.60 -1.88 -6.22
CA LEU A 614 12.57 -0.93 -5.79
C LEU A 614 13.18 0.47 -5.54
N LYS A 615 12.65 1.47 -6.24
CA LYS A 615 12.98 2.90 -6.10
C LYS A 615 11.85 3.62 -5.35
N LYS A 616 11.88 4.94 -5.20
CA LYS A 616 10.84 5.67 -4.47
C LYS A 616 9.62 5.89 -5.35
N THR A 617 8.42 6.00 -4.76
CA THR A 617 7.17 6.37 -5.45
C THR A 617 7.31 7.57 -6.39
N GLN A 618 8.15 8.56 -6.05
CA GLN A 618 8.39 9.72 -6.91
C GLN A 618 9.09 9.36 -8.24
N ASP A 619 10.08 8.46 -8.22
CA ASP A 619 10.82 8.06 -9.42
C ASP A 619 9.88 7.41 -10.46
N TYR A 620 8.91 6.63 -9.99
CA TYR A 620 7.86 6.02 -10.80
C TYR A 620 6.86 7.05 -11.36
N LYS A 621 6.52 8.11 -10.61
CA LYS A 621 5.67 9.22 -11.07
C LYS A 621 6.32 10.09 -12.14
N ASP A 622 7.62 10.33 -11.99
CA ASP A 622 8.38 11.19 -12.89
C ASP A 622 8.53 10.49 -14.25
N ILE A 623 8.86 9.19 -14.26
CA ILE A 623 8.96 8.44 -15.51
C ILE A 623 7.61 8.19 -16.19
N VAL A 624 6.52 7.94 -15.44
CA VAL A 624 5.18 7.79 -16.06
C VAL A 624 4.72 9.09 -16.72
N THR A 625 5.14 10.24 -16.19
CA THR A 625 4.88 11.53 -16.83
C THR A 625 5.71 11.68 -18.10
N ALA A 626 7.02 11.42 -18.02
CA ALA A 626 7.94 11.53 -19.17
C ALA A 626 7.58 10.62 -20.36
N VAL A 627 7.10 9.40 -20.12
CA VAL A 627 6.71 8.47 -21.21
C VAL A 627 5.39 8.86 -21.87
N LEU A 628 4.39 9.32 -21.09
CA LEU A 628 3.10 9.77 -21.62
C LEU A 628 3.22 11.08 -22.39
N ASP A 629 4.09 11.99 -21.97
CA ASP A 629 4.38 13.20 -22.72
C ASP A 629 5.22 12.90 -23.98
N GLY A 630 6.08 11.87 -23.93
CA GLY A 630 6.71 11.30 -25.12
C GLY A 630 5.72 10.73 -26.14
N GLN A 631 4.67 10.02 -25.68
CA GLN A 631 3.59 9.52 -26.53
C GLN A 631 2.81 10.67 -27.21
N LYS A 632 2.49 11.73 -26.46
CA LYS A 632 1.83 12.96 -27.01
C LYS A 632 2.72 13.75 -27.97
N ALA A 633 4.04 13.63 -27.84
CA ALA A 633 5.01 14.30 -28.71
C ALA A 633 5.15 13.64 -30.09
N LEU A 634 4.57 12.45 -30.33
CA LEU A 634 4.55 11.81 -31.65
C LEU A 634 3.92 12.73 -32.71
N ARG A 635 4.59 12.88 -33.86
CA ARG A 635 4.13 13.72 -34.98
C ARG A 635 4.09 12.92 -36.29
N THR A 636 3.03 13.09 -37.06
CA THR A 636 2.81 12.40 -38.35
C THR A 636 3.79 12.87 -39.42
N ASP A 637 4.40 11.94 -40.15
CA ASP A 637 5.28 12.24 -41.28
C ASP A 637 4.49 12.81 -42.47
N LYS A 638 4.79 14.06 -42.82
CA LYS A 638 4.23 14.76 -43.98
C LYS A 638 5.16 14.78 -45.21
N SER A 639 6.38 14.22 -45.11
CA SER A 639 7.42 14.33 -46.15
C SER A 639 6.97 13.83 -47.52
N LYS A 640 6.33 12.65 -47.58
CA LYS A 640 5.79 12.03 -48.79
C LYS A 640 4.64 12.83 -49.40
N LEU A 641 3.83 13.49 -48.56
CA LEU A 641 2.74 14.35 -48.99
C LEU A 641 3.29 15.64 -49.61
N THR A 642 4.23 16.31 -48.94
CA THR A 642 4.94 17.47 -49.48
C THR A 642 5.63 17.15 -50.82
N ALA A 643 6.36 16.03 -50.89
CA ALA A 643 7.05 15.61 -52.10
C ALA A 643 6.10 15.26 -53.26
N SER A 644 4.89 14.77 -52.98
CA SER A 644 3.87 14.49 -54.00
C SER A 644 3.14 15.76 -54.44
N ASN A 645 2.84 16.66 -53.50
CA ASN A 645 2.22 17.97 -53.73
C ASN A 645 3.10 18.85 -54.61
N ASN A 646 4.41 18.91 -54.33
CA ASN A 646 5.36 19.68 -55.13
C ASN A 646 5.45 19.15 -56.57
N LYS A 647 5.58 17.83 -56.77
CA LYS A 647 5.58 17.21 -58.11
C LYS A 647 4.31 17.49 -58.92
N LEU A 648 3.17 17.69 -58.25
CA LEU A 648 1.91 18.04 -58.91
C LEU A 648 1.85 19.54 -59.21
N LEU A 649 2.30 20.40 -58.29
CA LEU A 649 2.44 21.84 -58.49
C LEU A 649 3.41 22.17 -59.64
N ASP A 650 4.53 21.45 -59.77
CA ASP A 650 5.49 21.63 -60.88
C ASP A 650 4.83 21.43 -62.26
N LEU A 651 3.86 20.51 -62.35
CA LEU A 651 3.15 20.17 -63.58
C LEU A 651 1.90 21.04 -63.82
N ILE A 652 1.22 21.47 -62.76
CA ILE A 652 0.13 22.46 -62.82
C ILE A 652 0.70 23.81 -63.29
N ASN A 653 1.87 24.21 -62.79
CA ASN A 653 2.51 25.50 -63.06
C ASN A 653 3.57 25.45 -64.18
N GLU A 654 3.52 24.43 -65.05
CA GLU A 654 4.46 24.26 -66.15
C GLU A 654 4.51 25.50 -67.07
N ASN A 655 5.73 25.98 -67.34
CA ASN A 655 6.01 27.18 -68.13
C ASN A 655 7.21 26.91 -69.07
N PRO A 656 7.12 27.16 -70.39
CA PRO A 656 5.94 27.67 -71.12
C PRO A 656 4.76 26.69 -71.11
N ASP A 657 3.54 27.23 -71.16
CA ASP A 657 2.31 26.44 -71.09
C ASP A 657 2.25 25.39 -72.23
N PRO A 658 2.10 24.09 -71.92
CA PRO A 658 2.18 23.02 -72.91
C PRO A 658 1.02 23.04 -73.94
N ARG A 659 -0.03 23.85 -73.72
CA ARG A 659 -1.14 24.07 -74.66
C ARG A 659 -0.77 24.97 -75.84
N ILE A 660 0.35 25.70 -75.78
CA ILE A 660 0.78 26.61 -76.84
C ILE A 660 1.03 25.81 -78.14
N GLY A 661 0.31 26.21 -79.21
CA GLY A 661 0.41 25.55 -80.52
C GLY A 661 -0.27 24.18 -80.62
N LYS A 662 -1.20 23.84 -79.72
CA LYS A 662 -1.93 22.56 -79.70
C LYS A 662 -3.34 22.66 -80.31
N THR A 663 -3.96 21.53 -80.64
CA THR A 663 -5.33 21.48 -81.16
C THR A 663 -6.37 21.67 -80.04
N PRO A 664 -7.49 22.38 -80.28
CA PRO A 664 -8.54 22.55 -79.26
C PRO A 664 -9.08 21.23 -78.70
N SER A 665 -9.20 20.20 -79.53
CA SER A 665 -9.68 18.87 -79.14
C SER A 665 -8.73 18.11 -78.21
N SER A 666 -7.42 18.41 -78.21
CA SER A 666 -6.47 17.82 -77.26
C SER A 666 -6.25 18.69 -76.01
N ILE A 667 -6.63 19.98 -76.06
CA ILE A 667 -6.56 20.88 -74.91
C ILE A 667 -7.64 20.56 -73.87
N THR A 668 -8.88 20.26 -74.28
CA THR A 668 -9.99 20.04 -73.32
C THR A 668 -9.75 18.90 -72.31
N PRO A 669 -9.24 17.70 -72.70
CA PRO A 669 -8.89 16.65 -71.73
C PRO A 669 -7.79 17.07 -70.75
N TYR A 670 -6.78 17.78 -71.24
CA TYR A 670 -5.69 18.31 -70.41
C TYR A 670 -6.18 19.34 -69.39
N ASP A 671 -7.05 20.28 -69.79
CA ASP A 671 -7.61 21.28 -68.88
C ASP A 671 -8.55 20.65 -67.83
N SER A 672 -9.26 19.56 -68.15
CA SER A 672 -10.02 18.77 -67.18
C SER A 672 -9.10 18.12 -66.14
N ALA A 673 -8.08 17.38 -66.58
CA ALA A 673 -7.10 16.74 -65.71
C ALA A 673 -6.34 17.76 -64.84
N LYS A 674 -6.03 18.95 -65.40
CA LYS A 674 -5.39 20.06 -64.67
C LYS A 674 -6.30 20.66 -63.59
N THR A 675 -7.60 20.72 -63.85
CA THR A 675 -8.60 21.16 -62.85
C THR A 675 -8.71 20.16 -61.70
N GLU A 676 -8.81 18.86 -62.00
CA GLU A 676 -8.86 17.80 -60.97
C GLU A 676 -7.57 17.74 -60.15
N ALA A 677 -6.41 17.87 -60.79
CA ALA A 677 -5.12 18.00 -60.12
C ALA A 677 -5.07 19.21 -59.18
N THR A 678 -5.60 20.37 -59.61
CA THR A 678 -5.64 21.60 -58.78
C THR A 678 -6.55 21.43 -57.56
N ASN A 679 -7.68 20.73 -57.71
CA ASN A 679 -8.59 20.42 -56.59
C ASN A 679 -7.91 19.47 -55.58
N ALA A 680 -7.27 18.39 -56.06
CA ALA A 680 -6.54 17.45 -55.21
C ALA A 680 -5.33 18.11 -54.49
N GLN A 681 -4.62 19.01 -55.18
CA GLN A 681 -3.57 19.85 -54.60
C GLN A 681 -4.11 20.74 -53.47
N THR A 682 -5.25 21.39 -53.70
CA THR A 682 -5.92 22.25 -52.70
C THR A 682 -6.31 21.46 -51.45
N GLU A 683 -6.91 20.28 -51.62
CA GLU A 683 -7.24 19.37 -50.50
C GLU A 683 -5.96 18.98 -49.71
N ALA A 684 -4.91 18.54 -50.41
CA ALA A 684 -3.65 18.15 -49.78
C ALA A 684 -2.99 19.30 -49.01
N GLN A 685 -3.11 20.55 -49.48
CA GLN A 685 -2.60 21.71 -48.77
C GLN A 685 -3.32 21.92 -47.43
N THR A 686 -4.62 21.61 -47.32
CA THR A 686 -5.33 21.68 -46.02
C THR A 686 -4.77 20.68 -45.01
N ILE A 687 -4.38 19.47 -45.45
CA ILE A 687 -3.78 18.43 -44.62
C ILE A 687 -2.34 18.80 -44.24
N LEU A 688 -1.56 19.36 -45.17
CA LEU A 688 -0.21 19.87 -44.89
C LEU A 688 -0.19 20.96 -43.81
N ASN A 689 -1.23 21.80 -43.78
CA ASN A 689 -1.39 22.89 -42.82
C ASN A 689 -1.81 22.43 -41.40
N GLN A 690 -2.26 21.18 -41.22
CA GLN A 690 -2.57 20.63 -39.89
C GLN A 690 -1.27 20.34 -39.12
N GLU A 691 -1.22 20.61 -37.81
CA GLU A 691 -0.01 20.38 -37.00
C GLU A 691 0.37 18.89 -36.97
N ASN A 692 -0.60 18.03 -36.65
CA ASN A 692 -0.43 16.59 -36.49
C ASN A 692 -1.64 15.85 -37.13
N PRO A 693 -1.73 15.80 -38.47
CA PRO A 693 -2.83 15.13 -39.17
C PRO A 693 -2.85 13.62 -38.88
N ASP A 694 -3.98 12.97 -39.17
CA ASP A 694 -4.08 11.51 -39.12
C ASP A 694 -3.14 10.86 -40.16
N PRO A 695 -2.27 9.89 -39.79
CA PRO A 695 -1.37 9.21 -40.71
C PRO A 695 -2.04 8.52 -41.90
N ASP A 696 -3.23 7.94 -41.72
CA ASP A 696 -3.97 7.27 -42.80
C ASP A 696 -4.62 8.29 -43.74
N VAL A 697 -5.02 9.46 -43.24
CA VAL A 697 -5.46 10.60 -44.08
C VAL A 697 -4.30 11.15 -44.91
N VAL A 698 -3.10 11.26 -44.32
CA VAL A 698 -1.88 11.64 -45.07
C VAL A 698 -1.55 10.60 -46.15
N ALA A 699 -1.61 9.30 -45.82
CA ALA A 699 -1.37 8.23 -46.79
C ALA A 699 -2.39 8.22 -47.95
N ALA A 700 -3.68 8.41 -47.65
CA ALA A 700 -4.73 8.52 -48.67
C ALA A 700 -4.52 9.73 -49.59
N ALA A 701 -4.13 10.88 -49.03
CA ALA A 701 -3.83 12.08 -49.81
C ALA A 701 -2.57 11.91 -50.69
N VAL A 702 -1.53 11.21 -50.21
CA VAL A 702 -0.37 10.82 -51.03
C VAL A 702 -0.82 9.98 -52.23
N SER A 703 -1.68 8.99 -52.05
CA SER A 703 -2.18 8.18 -53.16
C SER A 703 -2.96 9.02 -54.18
N LYS A 704 -3.93 9.83 -53.73
CA LYS A 704 -4.75 10.71 -54.59
C LYS A 704 -3.91 11.71 -55.40
N LEU A 705 -2.87 12.29 -54.80
CA LEU A 705 -1.96 13.19 -55.54
C LEU A 705 -1.15 12.45 -56.61
N ASN A 706 -0.68 11.23 -56.34
CA ASN A 706 0.10 10.46 -57.31
C ASN A 706 -0.78 9.90 -58.45
N GLU A 707 -2.05 9.59 -58.18
CA GLU A 707 -3.06 9.28 -59.18
C GLU A 707 -3.29 10.47 -60.13
N LYS A 708 -3.63 11.66 -59.59
CA LYS A 708 -3.84 12.87 -60.40
C LYS A 708 -2.56 13.39 -61.08
N LEU A 709 -1.38 13.08 -60.53
CA LEU A 709 -0.08 13.30 -61.19
C LEU A 709 0.11 12.37 -62.41
N ALA A 710 -0.39 11.13 -62.36
CA ALA A 710 -0.31 10.20 -63.48
C ALA A 710 -1.30 10.59 -64.59
N GLU A 711 -2.54 10.91 -64.24
CA GLU A 711 -3.56 11.40 -65.18
C GLU A 711 -3.12 12.67 -65.92
N LEU A 712 -2.64 13.70 -65.19
CA LEU A 712 -2.19 14.95 -65.80
C LEU A 712 -0.96 14.74 -66.72
N LYS A 713 -0.08 13.77 -66.41
CA LYS A 713 1.02 13.37 -67.30
C LYS A 713 0.53 12.67 -68.57
N ALA A 714 -0.48 11.80 -68.46
CA ALA A 714 -1.08 11.13 -69.61
C ALA A 714 -1.77 12.16 -70.54
N ALA A 715 -2.65 12.99 -70.00
CA ALA A 715 -3.35 14.03 -70.78
C ALA A 715 -2.37 15.05 -71.42
N ARG A 716 -1.24 15.35 -70.76
CA ARG A 716 -0.15 16.17 -71.34
C ARG A 716 0.54 15.49 -72.51
N ALA A 717 0.70 14.17 -72.48
CA ALA A 717 1.32 13.40 -73.58
C ALA A 717 0.42 13.35 -74.83
N GLU A 718 -0.90 13.43 -74.65
CA GLU A 718 -1.91 13.42 -75.73
C GLU A 718 -2.08 14.78 -76.45
N LEU A 719 -1.34 15.83 -76.05
CA LEU A 719 -1.43 17.16 -76.65
C LEU A 719 -0.90 17.20 -78.10
N VAL A 720 -1.81 17.12 -79.08
CA VAL A 720 -1.53 17.13 -80.53
C VAL A 720 -1.18 18.54 -81.02
N VAL A 721 -0.13 18.65 -81.83
CA VAL A 721 0.31 19.92 -82.44
C VAL A 721 -0.69 20.38 -83.52
N ALA A 722 -1.03 21.67 -83.52
CA ALA A 722 -1.89 22.28 -84.54
C ALA A 722 -1.16 22.40 -85.89
N ALA A 723 -1.89 22.16 -86.99
CA ALA A 723 -1.34 22.30 -88.34
C ALA A 723 -0.89 23.75 -88.62
N THR A 724 0.35 23.89 -89.08
CA THR A 724 0.93 25.20 -89.46
C THR A 724 0.18 25.85 -90.62
N GLU A 725 0.25 27.17 -90.77
CA GLU A 725 -0.33 27.89 -91.92
C GLU A 725 0.08 27.27 -93.27
N ALA A 726 1.33 26.81 -93.39
CA ALA A 726 1.85 26.16 -94.60
C ALA A 726 1.24 24.77 -94.90
N GLN A 727 0.62 24.11 -93.92
CA GLN A 727 -0.02 22.80 -94.08
C GLN A 727 -1.53 22.90 -94.38
N LYS A 728 -2.16 24.05 -94.10
CA LYS A 728 -3.59 24.29 -94.36
C LYS A 728 -4.00 24.22 -95.86
N PRO A 729 -3.17 24.56 -96.87
CA PRO A 729 -3.60 24.56 -98.28
C PRO A 729 -4.09 23.21 -98.81
N ASN A 730 -3.46 22.09 -98.43
CA ASN A 730 -3.82 20.76 -98.95
C ASN A 730 -5.22 20.29 -98.51
N TYR A 731 -5.76 20.78 -97.40
CA TYR A 731 -7.06 20.35 -96.90
C TYR A 731 -8.25 20.98 -97.62
N LYS A 732 -8.08 22.10 -98.35
CA LYS A 732 -9.17 22.71 -99.14
C LYS A 732 -9.46 22.01 -100.48
N MET A 733 -8.59 21.10 -100.93
CA MET A 733 -8.77 20.36 -102.20
C MET A 733 -9.67 19.12 -102.09
N ILE A 734 -10.00 18.64 -100.88
CA ILE A 734 -10.64 17.33 -100.68
C ILE A 734 -12.15 17.42 -100.37
N GLN A 735 -12.68 18.59 -100.03
CA GLN A 735 -14.13 18.82 -99.84
C GLN A 735 -14.85 19.44 -101.06
N MET A 736 -14.37 19.15 -102.27
CA MET A 736 -15.07 19.47 -103.53
C MET A 736 -15.03 18.29 -104.51
N ARG A 737 -15.53 17.13 -104.07
CA ARG A 737 -16.05 16.03 -104.89
C ARG A 737 -17.20 15.33 -104.17
#